data_AF-A0A811UPT4-F1
#
_entry.id   AF-A0A811UPT4-F1
#
_cell.length_a   1.000
_cell.length_b   1.000
_cell.length_c   1.000
_cell.angle_alpha   90.00
_cell.angle_beta   90.00
_cell.angle_gamma   90.00
#
_symmetry.space_group_name_H-M   'P 1'
#
loop_
_entity.id
_entity.type
_entity.pdbx_description
1 polymer ?
#
loop_
_entity_poly.entity_id
_entity_poly.type
_entity_poly.pdbx_seq_one_letter_code
_entity_poly.pdbx_strand_id
1 'polypeptide(L)'
;MKVMTYLKHSLQPGDKMAGRHGNKGVISRVVPVEDMPYLEDGTPIDIILNPLGVPSRMNVGQILEAHVGWACKKLGEKEIRSLNSDSFAKFTAVYLDNRKIEEISDAEVAASIFNRSNKKALNDELNTLVENYLNSYKSAHDNLRNFLIEVYSCGSNVSIRNNIYEISNNNLIEFAYKLRDGVPVAAPVFEGPKDEKITKLFELADLDNSGQTILYDGCTGEKFDRKVTVGYMYMLKLHHLVDDKIHARSVGPYSLVTQQPLGGKSHFGGQRLGEMECWALQAYGAAYTLQEMLTVKSDDINGRIKIYESIIKGDSNFECGTPESFNVMVKELRSLCLNVALKQNDVAIEDISYTNIAQSFDKISISIASPESIKSMSYGEIKDVSTANYRTFKVEKGGLFCPKVFGPVNDDECLCGKYKKRRHRGRICEKCGVEVTSSKVRRERMGHIELASPVAHIWFLKSLPSRIGALLDMSLKDIENILYSDNYVVIDPLVSSFEKGEIISEKAYNEAKDNYGTDSFVVMQGVEAIRGLLARLDLHETRKNLRQELESVASEIRRKKIIKRLRIIENFIKSGNRPEWMILTTIPILPPDLRPLVSLESGRPAVSDLNHHYRTIINRNNRLKKLLSLNPPEIMIRNEKRMLQEAVDSLFDNSRRNALANKVGTIGYKKSISDMLKGKQGRFRQNLLGKRVDYSGRSVIVVGPTLKLNQCGLPKRMALELFKPFVYSKLKMYGMAPTIKFASKLIRAEKPEVWDTLEEVIKEHPVLLNRAPTLHRLGIQAFEPILIEGKAIQLHPLVCTAFNADFDGDQMAVHVPISLEAQLEAKVLMMSTNNILSPSMYRIEHSSNDEIHYKTVYTTPGRLMLWQIFPKHKNISFDLVNQLLTVKEVTNIVDIVYRNCGQSATVEFCDKLMVLGFEYATLSGTSFSRCDLVIPETKAIHVNHARSEIKKFSMQYQDGLITRSERYNKVIDEWSKCTDMIANDMLKAISIYNKNSKYNSVYMMVNSGARGSTSQMKQLAGMRGLMTKPSGEIIETPIVSNFREGLNVFEYFNSTHGARKGLADTALKTANSGYLTRRLVDVSQNCIVTNMIVKPKMVLL
;
A
#
# COMPACT_ATOMS: atom_id res chain seq x y z
N MET A 1 8.47 22.14 -30.02
CA MET A 1 9.78 21.56 -29.61
C MET A 1 9.81 21.45 -28.10
N LYS A 2 9.95 20.24 -27.53
CA LYS A 2 10.32 20.10 -26.11
C LYS A 2 11.84 20.08 -26.05
N VAL A 3 12.43 21.17 -25.57
CA VAL A 3 13.88 21.22 -25.27
C VAL A 3 14.10 20.36 -24.03
N MET A 4 14.76 19.21 -24.19
CA MET A 4 15.15 18.38 -23.05
C MET A 4 16.52 18.85 -22.56
N THR A 5 16.54 19.55 -21.43
CA THR A 5 17.77 19.92 -20.72
C THR A 5 18.29 18.70 -19.94
N TYR A 6 19.50 18.25 -20.23
CA TYR A 6 20.16 17.17 -19.49
C TYR A 6 20.79 17.74 -18.21
N LEU A 7 20.23 17.43 -17.04
CA LEU A 7 20.82 17.77 -15.74
C LEU A 7 21.62 16.56 -15.24
N LYS A 8 22.95 16.71 -15.10
CA LYS A 8 23.79 15.70 -14.42
C LYS A 8 23.52 15.77 -12.92
N HIS A 9 22.99 14.70 -12.35
CA HIS A 9 22.80 14.56 -10.90
C HIS A 9 23.72 13.46 -10.36
N SER A 10 24.41 13.74 -9.25
CA SER A 10 25.17 12.72 -8.52
C SER A 10 24.23 11.63 -7.97
N LEU A 11 24.78 10.42 -7.80
CA LEU A 11 24.06 9.31 -7.21
C LEU A 11 23.97 9.50 -5.69
N GLN A 12 22.77 9.28 -5.12
CA GLN A 12 22.54 9.36 -3.67
C GLN A 12 22.00 8.01 -3.14
N PRO A 13 22.30 7.64 -1.88
CA PRO A 13 21.65 6.51 -1.23
C PRO A 13 20.12 6.61 -1.31
N GLY A 14 19.49 5.53 -1.75
CA GLY A 14 18.05 5.43 -2.02
C GLY A 14 17.65 5.60 -3.49
N ASP A 15 18.54 6.11 -4.35
CA ASP A 15 18.26 6.22 -5.79
C ASP A 15 18.06 4.84 -6.42
N LYS A 16 17.11 4.75 -7.36
CA LYS A 16 16.84 3.51 -8.09
C LYS A 16 17.65 3.45 -9.38
N MET A 17 18.37 2.35 -9.55
CA MET A 17 19.10 2.00 -10.77
C MET A 17 18.41 0.82 -11.46
N ALA A 18 18.50 0.77 -12.78
CA ALA A 18 17.99 -0.34 -13.57
C ALA A 18 19.01 -0.78 -14.62
N GLY A 19 19.22 -2.10 -14.73
CA GLY A 19 19.96 -2.69 -15.85
C GLY A 19 19.06 -2.83 -17.08
N ARG A 20 19.68 -3.05 -18.24
CA ARG A 20 18.98 -3.22 -19.53
C ARG A 20 18.02 -4.43 -19.56
N HIS A 21 18.31 -5.45 -18.76
CA HIS A 21 17.49 -6.66 -18.61
C HIS A 21 16.30 -6.50 -17.64
N GLY A 22 16.05 -5.29 -17.12
CA GLY A 22 14.89 -4.97 -16.28
C GLY A 22 15.10 -5.14 -14.78
N ASN A 23 16.29 -5.58 -14.36
CA ASN A 23 16.68 -5.69 -12.96
C ASN A 23 16.77 -4.31 -12.34
N LYS A 24 16.15 -4.13 -11.18
CA LYS A 24 16.15 -2.87 -10.43
C LYS A 24 16.89 -3.07 -9.12
N GLY A 25 17.66 -2.06 -8.73
CA GLY A 25 18.34 -2.00 -7.45
C GLY A 25 18.24 -0.61 -6.85
N VAL A 26 18.37 -0.53 -5.53
CA VAL A 26 18.50 0.73 -4.80
C VAL A 26 19.94 0.87 -4.33
N ILE A 27 20.50 2.07 -4.46
CA ILE A 27 21.82 2.36 -3.91
C ILE A 27 21.72 2.37 -2.38
N SER A 28 22.36 1.41 -1.72
CA SER A 28 22.35 1.29 -0.26
C SER A 28 23.35 2.23 0.40
N ARG A 29 24.59 2.25 -0.10
CA ARG A 29 25.71 3.03 0.41
C ARG A 29 26.58 3.49 -0.74
N VAL A 30 27.13 4.69 -0.61
CA VAL A 30 28.22 5.20 -1.47
C VAL A 30 29.45 5.27 -0.58
N VAL A 31 30.55 4.66 -1.01
CA VAL A 31 31.82 4.62 -0.27
C VAL A 31 32.90 5.36 -1.04
N PRO A 32 33.96 5.85 -0.37
CA PRO A 32 35.17 6.34 -1.01
C PRO A 32 35.78 5.30 -1.95
N VAL A 33 36.51 5.76 -2.98
CA VAL A 33 37.13 4.89 -3.98
C VAL A 33 38.23 4.00 -3.38
N GLU A 34 38.92 4.48 -2.35
CA GLU A 34 39.94 3.75 -1.60
C GLU A 34 39.41 2.51 -0.86
N ASP A 35 38.16 2.55 -0.39
CA ASP A 35 37.50 1.42 0.28
C ASP A 35 36.94 0.40 -0.73
N MET A 36 36.90 0.72 -2.02
CA MET A 36 36.34 -0.18 -3.04
C MET A 36 37.35 -1.28 -3.39
N PRO A 37 36.89 -2.54 -3.57
CA PRO A 37 37.74 -3.60 -4.07
C PRO A 37 38.30 -3.25 -5.45
N TYR A 38 39.54 -3.66 -5.69
CA TYR A 38 40.28 -3.34 -6.91
C TYR A 38 40.85 -4.60 -7.59
N LEU A 39 41.13 -4.46 -8.88
CA LEU A 39 41.73 -5.48 -9.74
C LEU A 39 43.24 -5.56 -9.51
N GLU A 40 43.89 -6.63 -10.02
CA GLU A 40 45.36 -6.77 -9.99
C GLU A 40 46.11 -5.58 -10.61
N ASP A 41 45.49 -4.86 -11.55
CA ASP A 41 46.06 -3.68 -12.21
C ASP A 41 45.85 -2.37 -11.40
N GLY A 42 45.27 -2.45 -10.21
CA GLY A 42 44.97 -1.30 -9.35
C GLY A 42 43.67 -0.57 -9.70
N THR A 43 42.92 -1.04 -10.70
CA THR A 43 41.65 -0.41 -11.10
C THR A 43 40.55 -0.70 -10.06
N PRO A 44 39.94 0.31 -9.42
CA PRO A 44 38.85 0.12 -8.49
C PRO A 44 37.55 -0.26 -9.20
N ILE A 45 36.68 -1.00 -8.52
CA ILE A 45 35.33 -1.31 -9.00
C ILE A 45 34.38 -0.14 -8.73
N ASP A 46 33.46 0.15 -9.64
CA ASP A 46 32.46 1.23 -9.47
C ASP A 46 31.19 0.79 -8.72
N ILE A 47 30.71 -0.44 -8.96
CA ILE A 47 29.44 -0.96 -8.44
C ILE A 47 29.61 -2.41 -8.00
N ILE A 48 29.24 -2.71 -6.74
CA ILE A 48 29.15 -4.07 -6.22
C ILE A 48 27.68 -4.49 -6.20
N LEU A 49 27.39 -5.65 -6.79
CA LEU A 49 26.06 -6.26 -6.77
C LEU A 49 26.08 -7.51 -5.90
N ASN A 50 25.03 -7.70 -5.10
CA ASN A 50 24.89 -8.89 -4.28
C ASN A 50 24.72 -10.15 -5.15
N PRO A 51 25.63 -11.14 -5.06
CA PRO A 51 25.57 -12.36 -5.87
C PRO A 51 24.31 -13.21 -5.60
N LEU A 52 23.68 -13.10 -4.41
CA LEU A 52 22.44 -13.80 -4.09
C LEU A 52 21.23 -13.29 -4.91
N GLY A 53 21.30 -12.09 -5.48
CA GLY A 53 20.27 -11.58 -6.40
C GLY A 53 20.31 -12.26 -7.79
N VAL A 54 21.46 -12.82 -8.15
CA VAL A 54 21.83 -13.32 -9.48
C VAL A 54 21.27 -14.71 -9.85
N PRO A 55 21.07 -15.70 -8.96
CA PRO A 55 20.46 -16.99 -9.33
C PRO A 55 18.95 -16.92 -9.68
N SER A 56 18.43 -15.73 -10.00
CA SER A 56 17.10 -15.52 -10.54
C SER A 56 17.11 -15.53 -12.07
N ARG A 57 16.02 -15.98 -12.69
CA ARG A 57 15.88 -16.19 -14.15
C ARG A 57 16.24 -14.97 -15.02
N MET A 58 16.23 -13.77 -14.45
CA MET A 58 16.38 -12.49 -15.16
C MET A 58 17.84 -12.05 -15.32
N ASN A 59 18.80 -12.67 -14.61
CA ASN A 59 20.14 -12.08 -14.43
C ASN A 59 21.24 -12.79 -15.24
N VAL A 60 20.93 -13.89 -15.95
CA VAL A 60 21.91 -14.53 -16.86
C VAL A 60 22.29 -13.58 -17.99
N GLY A 61 21.32 -12.86 -18.57
CA GLY A 61 21.59 -11.84 -19.58
C GLY A 61 22.54 -10.74 -19.10
N GLN A 62 22.39 -10.33 -17.84
CA GLN A 62 23.27 -9.34 -17.22
C GLN A 62 24.72 -9.81 -17.10
N ILE A 63 24.95 -11.10 -16.84
CA ILE A 63 26.31 -11.68 -16.79
C ILE A 63 26.90 -11.79 -18.19
N LEU A 64 26.09 -12.20 -19.17
CA LEU A 64 26.53 -12.27 -20.57
C LEU A 64 26.92 -10.87 -21.08
N GLU A 65 26.13 -9.84 -20.74
CA GLU A 65 26.44 -8.44 -21.04
C GLU A 65 27.75 -8.00 -20.36
N ALA A 66 27.92 -8.32 -19.06
CA ALA A 66 29.14 -7.98 -18.32
C ALA A 66 30.40 -8.61 -18.91
N HIS A 67 30.34 -9.90 -19.26
CA HIS A 67 31.45 -10.64 -19.86
C HIS A 67 31.81 -10.11 -21.25
N VAL A 68 30.81 -9.86 -22.10
CA VAL A 68 31.04 -9.29 -23.43
C VAL A 68 31.62 -7.89 -23.30
N GLY A 69 31.09 -7.06 -22.41
CA GLY A 69 31.63 -5.73 -22.12
C GLY A 69 33.09 -5.78 -21.68
N TRP A 70 33.45 -6.76 -20.83
CA TRP A 70 34.82 -6.93 -20.38
C TRP A 70 35.79 -7.38 -21.47
N ALA A 71 35.39 -8.40 -22.26
CA ALA A 71 36.17 -8.86 -23.41
C ALA A 71 36.39 -7.70 -24.40
N CYS A 72 35.34 -6.97 -24.74
CA CYS A 72 35.41 -5.85 -25.68
C CYS A 72 36.29 -4.69 -25.19
N LYS A 73 36.27 -4.38 -23.89
CA LYS A 73 37.16 -3.38 -23.29
C LYS A 73 38.63 -3.82 -23.42
N LYS A 74 38.94 -5.05 -23.03
CA LYS A 74 40.31 -5.60 -23.08
C LYS A 74 40.83 -5.77 -24.51
N LEU A 75 39.97 -6.17 -25.46
CA LEU A 75 40.30 -6.20 -26.88
C LEU A 75 40.66 -4.82 -27.42
N GLY A 76 39.89 -3.78 -27.07
CA GLY A 76 40.21 -2.40 -27.43
C GLY A 76 41.55 -1.93 -26.83
N GLU A 77 41.81 -2.24 -25.55
CA GLU A 77 43.09 -1.93 -24.89
C GLU A 77 44.27 -2.68 -25.55
N LYS A 78 44.10 -3.96 -25.88
CA LYS A 78 45.11 -4.79 -26.53
C LYS A 78 45.46 -4.26 -27.92
N GLU A 79 44.46 -3.90 -28.71
CA GLU A 79 44.67 -3.36 -30.06
C GLU A 79 45.28 -1.95 -30.03
N ILE A 80 44.93 -1.12 -29.05
CA ILE A 80 45.60 0.18 -28.85
C ILE A 80 47.06 -0.01 -28.44
N ARG A 81 47.36 -1.01 -27.60
CA ARG A 81 48.74 -1.35 -27.21
C ARG A 81 49.54 -1.90 -28.39
N SER A 82 48.93 -2.67 -29.29
CA SER A 82 49.59 -3.20 -30.50
C SER A 82 49.85 -2.12 -31.56
N LEU A 83 49.03 -1.07 -31.60
CA LEU A 83 49.19 0.10 -32.48
C LEU A 83 50.30 1.10 -32.05
N ASN A 84 50.99 0.86 -30.93
CA ASN A 84 52.03 1.75 -30.42
C ASN A 84 53.30 1.73 -31.30
N SER A 85 53.41 2.74 -32.16
CA SER A 85 54.66 3.45 -32.45
C SER A 85 54.65 4.77 -31.66
N ASP A 86 55.81 5.21 -31.16
CA ASP A 86 56.06 6.37 -30.27
C ASP A 86 55.42 7.72 -30.69
N SER A 87 54.84 7.78 -31.88
CA SER A 87 54.21 8.96 -32.47
C SER A 87 52.72 9.10 -32.11
N PHE A 88 51.99 7.99 -31.89
CA PHE A 88 50.55 8.05 -31.55
C PHE A 88 50.34 8.57 -30.12
N ALA A 89 51.25 8.24 -29.20
CA ALA A 89 51.29 8.76 -27.83
C ALA A 89 51.58 10.28 -27.80
N LYS A 90 52.45 10.79 -28.69
CA LYS A 90 52.67 12.24 -28.88
C LYS A 90 51.45 12.94 -29.45
N PHE A 91 50.74 12.31 -30.39
CA PHE A 91 49.46 12.80 -30.94
C PHE A 91 48.35 12.82 -29.88
N THR A 92 48.25 11.80 -29.03
CA THR A 92 47.26 11.76 -27.93
C THR A 92 47.60 12.76 -26.83
N ALA A 93 48.88 12.95 -26.48
CA ALA A 93 49.31 13.93 -25.47
C ALA A 93 48.95 15.36 -25.88
N VAL A 94 49.21 15.74 -27.13
CA VAL A 94 48.90 17.09 -27.67
C VAL A 94 47.39 17.34 -27.78
N TYR A 95 46.58 16.29 -27.99
CA TYR A 95 45.12 16.41 -28.08
C TYR A 95 44.41 16.34 -26.71
N LEU A 96 44.99 15.63 -25.74
CA LEU A 96 44.47 15.51 -24.37
C LEU A 96 44.60 16.81 -23.57
N ASP A 97 45.66 17.60 -23.79
CA ASP A 97 45.80 18.93 -23.17
C ASP A 97 44.69 19.91 -23.62
N ASN A 98 44.11 19.71 -24.81
CA ASN A 98 43.00 20.54 -25.31
C ASN A 98 41.60 20.12 -24.82
N ARG A 99 41.44 18.97 -24.14
CA ARG A 99 40.17 18.60 -23.48
C ARG A 99 40.10 19.01 -22.01
N LYS A 100 41.22 19.44 -21.41
CA LYS A 100 41.23 19.99 -20.04
C LYS A 100 40.84 21.46 -19.95
N ILE A 101 40.57 22.14 -21.07
CA ILE A 101 40.26 23.57 -21.08
C ILE A 101 38.78 23.87 -20.78
N GLU A 102 37.88 22.88 -20.82
CA GLU A 102 36.48 23.09 -20.41
C GLU A 102 36.28 23.06 -18.88
N GLU A 103 37.30 22.68 -18.11
CA GLU A 103 37.29 22.64 -16.63
C GLU A 103 38.29 23.62 -15.98
N ILE A 104 38.71 24.66 -16.69
CA ILE A 104 39.51 25.74 -16.11
C ILE A 104 38.61 26.94 -15.86
N SER A 105 38.50 27.35 -14.59
CA SER A 105 37.73 28.53 -14.18
C SER A 105 38.24 29.80 -14.88
N ASP A 106 37.31 30.72 -15.19
CA ASP A 106 37.52 31.98 -15.91
C ASP A 106 38.65 32.90 -15.37
N ALA A 107 39.25 32.58 -14.22
CA ALA A 107 40.37 33.32 -13.64
C ALA A 107 41.73 33.03 -14.32
N GLU A 108 41.95 31.84 -14.87
CA GLU A 108 43.24 31.48 -15.52
C GLU A 108 43.27 31.86 -17.01
N VAL A 109 42.09 32.10 -17.61
CA VAL A 109 41.94 32.54 -19.01
C VAL A 109 42.45 33.97 -19.21
N ALA A 110 42.39 34.83 -18.19
CA ALA A 110 42.88 36.21 -18.29
C ALA A 110 44.41 36.31 -18.45
N ALA A 111 45.17 35.28 -18.09
CA ALA A 111 46.64 35.30 -18.14
C ALA A 111 47.23 34.77 -19.47
N SER A 112 46.45 34.03 -20.28
CA SER A 112 46.97 33.31 -21.47
C SER A 112 46.54 33.89 -22.82
N ILE A 113 45.80 35.02 -22.84
CA ILE A 113 45.19 35.59 -24.06
C ILE A 113 46.17 36.38 -24.96
N PHE A 114 47.42 36.63 -24.56
CA PHE A 114 48.37 37.29 -25.46
C PHE A 114 49.17 36.28 -26.30
N ASN A 115 48.82 36.22 -27.60
CA ASN A 115 49.52 35.60 -28.74
C ASN A 115 49.15 34.15 -29.12
N ARG A 116 48.08 33.99 -29.90
CA ARG A 116 48.10 33.37 -31.26
C ARG A 116 46.67 33.24 -31.82
N SER A 117 46.41 33.99 -32.88
CA SER A 117 45.13 34.06 -33.59
C SER A 117 45.17 33.26 -34.90
N ASN A 118 44.67 32.01 -34.90
CA ASN A 118 43.83 31.42 -35.97
C ASN A 118 43.63 29.90 -35.77
N LYS A 119 42.50 29.50 -35.18
CA LYS A 119 42.08 28.09 -35.03
C LYS A 119 41.90 27.33 -36.36
N LYS A 120 41.66 28.04 -37.47
CA LYS A 120 41.44 27.43 -38.80
C LYS A 120 42.74 26.94 -39.44
N ALA A 121 43.79 27.76 -39.43
CA ALA A 121 45.09 27.42 -40.02
C ALA A 121 45.75 26.23 -39.30
N LEU A 122 45.62 26.16 -37.97
CA LEU A 122 46.13 25.05 -37.17
C LEU A 122 45.38 23.73 -37.46
N ASN A 123 44.07 23.80 -37.69
CA ASN A 123 43.26 22.63 -38.07
C ASN A 123 43.60 22.14 -39.48
N ASP A 124 43.90 23.04 -40.41
CA ASP A 124 44.27 22.69 -41.79
C ASP A 124 45.70 22.09 -41.85
N GLU A 125 46.64 22.59 -41.04
CA GLU A 125 47.97 21.98 -40.85
C GLU A 125 47.90 20.62 -40.14
N LEU A 126 47.02 20.46 -39.14
CA LEU A 126 46.77 19.18 -38.48
C LEU A 126 46.15 18.16 -39.42
N ASN A 127 45.19 18.58 -40.26
CA ASN A 127 44.55 17.69 -41.23
C ASN A 127 45.53 17.22 -42.31
N THR A 128 46.40 18.10 -42.79
CA THR A 128 47.44 17.74 -43.78
C THR A 128 48.55 16.87 -43.17
N LEU A 129 48.93 17.09 -41.91
CA LEU A 129 49.84 16.19 -41.18
C LEU A 129 49.21 14.81 -40.93
N VAL A 130 47.93 14.76 -40.58
CA VAL A 130 47.17 13.51 -40.37
C VAL A 130 47.00 12.74 -41.69
N GLU A 131 46.66 13.41 -42.79
CA GLU A 131 46.57 12.78 -44.12
C GLU A 131 47.93 12.25 -44.62
N ASN A 132 49.01 13.00 -44.40
CA ASN A 132 50.37 12.54 -44.74
C ASN A 132 50.85 11.38 -43.84
N TYR A 133 50.46 11.38 -42.56
CA TYR A 133 50.77 10.32 -41.61
C TYR A 133 50.03 9.02 -41.94
N LEU A 134 48.74 9.11 -42.30
CA LEU A 134 47.88 7.98 -42.65
C LEU A 134 48.22 7.36 -44.02
N ASN A 135 48.63 8.17 -44.99
CA ASN A 135 49.07 7.68 -46.30
C ASN A 135 50.37 6.87 -46.22
N SER A 136 51.20 7.08 -45.18
CA SER A 136 52.43 6.30 -44.96
C SER A 136 52.18 4.88 -44.38
N TYR A 137 50.98 4.61 -43.84
CA TYR A 137 50.58 3.34 -43.21
C TYR A 137 49.31 2.75 -43.85
N LYS A 138 49.30 2.49 -45.17
CA LYS A 138 48.23 1.70 -45.82
C LYS A 138 47.98 0.34 -45.13
N SER A 139 49.04 -0.28 -44.58
CA SER A 139 48.96 -1.53 -43.82
C SER A 139 48.16 -1.43 -42.52
N ALA A 140 48.09 -0.26 -41.86
CA ALA A 140 47.37 -0.10 -40.60
C ALA A 140 45.84 -0.12 -40.80
N HIS A 141 45.35 0.40 -41.92
CA HIS A 141 43.93 0.35 -42.27
C HIS A 141 43.48 -1.08 -42.56
N ASP A 142 44.33 -1.86 -43.22
CA ASP A 142 44.04 -3.27 -43.53
C ASP A 142 44.12 -4.15 -42.28
N ASN A 143 45.05 -3.86 -41.35
CA ASN A 143 45.11 -4.52 -40.05
C ASN A 143 43.87 -4.24 -39.19
N LEU A 144 43.42 -2.99 -39.12
CA LEU A 144 42.18 -2.61 -38.43
C LEU A 144 40.94 -3.28 -39.06
N ARG A 145 40.87 -3.35 -40.40
CA ARG A 145 39.79 -4.08 -41.08
C ARG A 145 39.84 -5.57 -40.77
N ASN A 146 41.01 -6.19 -40.77
CA ASN A 146 41.18 -7.60 -40.43
C ASN A 146 40.80 -7.89 -38.97
N PHE A 147 41.21 -7.03 -38.03
CA PHE A 147 40.78 -7.08 -36.63
C PHE A 147 39.25 -6.96 -36.50
N LEU A 148 38.63 -6.01 -37.21
CA LEU A 148 37.18 -5.85 -37.20
C LEU A 148 36.46 -7.07 -37.77
N ILE A 149 37.00 -7.64 -38.85
CA ILE A 149 36.50 -8.89 -39.40
C ILE A 149 36.62 -9.97 -38.34
N GLU A 150 37.77 -10.14 -37.69
CA GLU A 150 37.98 -11.17 -36.67
C GLU A 150 37.02 -11.04 -35.47
N VAL A 151 36.83 -9.83 -34.95
CA VAL A 151 35.93 -9.58 -33.81
C VAL A 151 34.46 -9.70 -34.18
N TYR A 152 34.02 -9.17 -35.33
CA TYR A 152 32.61 -9.20 -35.74
C TYR A 152 32.20 -10.49 -36.48
N SER A 153 33.14 -11.24 -37.07
CA SER A 153 32.88 -12.51 -37.79
C SER A 153 33.11 -13.76 -36.93
N CYS A 154 32.61 -13.76 -35.70
CA CYS A 154 32.42 -14.96 -34.89
C CYS A 154 31.25 -15.87 -35.37
N GLY A 155 30.79 -15.70 -36.61
CA GLY A 155 29.81 -16.50 -37.33
C GLY A 155 29.90 -16.15 -38.82
N SER A 156 29.72 -17.15 -39.69
CA SER A 156 30.03 -17.17 -41.13
C SER A 156 29.20 -16.20 -42.01
N ASN A 157 28.95 -14.96 -41.57
CA ASN A 157 28.13 -14.00 -42.30
C ASN A 157 28.99 -13.18 -43.27
N VAL A 158 29.03 -13.63 -44.53
CA VAL A 158 29.71 -12.97 -45.65
C VAL A 158 29.27 -11.50 -45.83
N SER A 159 28.01 -11.18 -45.51
CA SER A 159 27.46 -9.82 -45.59
C SER A 159 28.16 -8.81 -44.67
N ILE A 160 28.53 -9.20 -43.45
CA ILE A 160 29.20 -8.29 -42.50
C ILE A 160 30.62 -8.00 -42.98
N ARG A 161 31.31 -9.01 -43.51
CA ARG A 161 32.65 -8.88 -44.07
C ARG A 161 32.67 -7.88 -45.23
N ASN A 162 31.71 -7.98 -46.14
CA ASN A 162 31.57 -7.03 -47.26
C ASN A 162 31.28 -5.61 -46.76
N ASN A 163 30.36 -5.46 -45.80
CA ASN A 163 30.05 -4.15 -45.21
C ASN A 163 31.28 -3.51 -44.53
N ILE A 164 32.16 -4.30 -43.89
CA ILE A 164 33.39 -3.79 -43.26
C ILE A 164 34.40 -3.29 -44.31
N TYR A 165 34.50 -3.98 -45.46
CA TYR A 165 35.34 -3.53 -46.57
C TYR A 165 34.81 -2.25 -47.25
N GLU A 166 33.49 -2.05 -47.24
CA GLU A 166 32.84 -0.83 -47.78
C GLU A 166 32.96 0.41 -46.86
N ILE A 167 33.44 0.24 -45.61
CA ILE A 167 33.62 1.36 -44.68
C ILE A 167 34.70 2.32 -45.20
N SER A 168 34.35 3.59 -45.31
CA SER A 168 35.28 4.67 -45.69
C SER A 168 36.41 4.81 -44.67
N ASN A 169 37.60 5.18 -45.13
CA ASN A 169 38.78 5.32 -44.26
C ASN A 169 38.54 6.31 -43.11
N ASN A 170 37.76 7.38 -43.34
CA ASN A 170 37.40 8.36 -42.30
C ASN A 170 36.55 7.74 -41.17
N ASN A 171 35.60 6.88 -41.51
CA ASN A 171 34.77 6.19 -40.51
C ASN A 171 35.58 5.13 -39.73
N LEU A 172 36.57 4.50 -40.38
CA LEU A 172 37.52 3.59 -39.73
C LEU A 172 38.39 4.31 -38.69
N ILE A 173 38.81 5.55 -38.98
CA ILE A 173 39.59 6.37 -38.04
C ILE A 173 38.72 6.79 -36.84
N GLU A 174 37.47 7.19 -37.09
CA GLU A 174 36.52 7.49 -36.00
C GLU A 174 36.26 6.25 -35.13
N PHE A 175 36.22 5.07 -35.75
CA PHE A 175 36.10 3.80 -35.03
C PHE A 175 37.35 3.48 -34.20
N ALA A 176 38.55 3.64 -34.78
CA ALA A 176 39.81 3.44 -34.07
C ALA A 176 39.95 4.37 -32.86
N TYR A 177 39.42 5.59 -32.95
CA TYR A 177 39.32 6.49 -31.80
C TYR A 177 38.40 5.94 -30.70
N LYS A 178 37.24 5.36 -31.07
CA LYS A 178 36.28 4.75 -30.13
C LYS A 178 36.81 3.48 -29.46
N LEU A 179 37.82 2.81 -30.02
CA LEU A 179 38.45 1.63 -29.40
C LEU A 179 39.04 1.91 -28.01
N ARG A 180 39.33 3.17 -27.67
CA ARG A 180 39.79 3.57 -26.32
C ARG A 180 38.73 3.27 -25.25
N ASP A 181 37.47 3.39 -25.63
CA ASP A 181 36.35 3.09 -24.75
C ASP A 181 35.98 1.59 -24.81
N GLY A 182 36.55 0.84 -25.76
CA GLY A 182 36.34 -0.59 -26.01
C GLY A 182 35.73 -0.84 -27.40
N VAL A 183 35.65 -2.11 -27.82
CA VAL A 183 34.99 -2.47 -29.09
C VAL A 183 33.46 -2.39 -28.92
N PRO A 184 32.73 -1.60 -29.73
CA PRO A 184 31.27 -1.52 -29.61
C PRO A 184 30.60 -2.80 -30.12
N VAL A 185 29.84 -3.49 -29.27
CA VAL A 185 29.08 -4.68 -29.65
C VAL A 185 27.60 -4.49 -29.33
N ALA A 186 26.75 -4.76 -30.32
CA ALA A 186 25.32 -4.83 -30.11
C ALA A 186 24.97 -6.18 -29.47
N ALA A 187 24.59 -6.16 -28.19
CA ALA A 187 23.95 -7.29 -27.52
C ALA A 187 22.42 -7.02 -27.47
N PRO A 188 21.61 -7.61 -28.36
CA PRO A 188 20.17 -7.49 -28.26
C PRO A 188 19.67 -8.25 -27.02
N VAL A 189 18.66 -7.69 -26.34
CA VAL A 189 18.19 -8.17 -25.03
C VAL A 189 17.63 -9.61 -25.09
N PHE A 190 17.12 -10.02 -26.25
CA PHE A 190 16.42 -11.31 -26.44
C PHE A 190 17.27 -12.36 -27.18
N GLU A 191 18.26 -11.93 -27.96
CA GLU A 191 19.14 -12.83 -28.73
C GLU A 191 20.57 -12.66 -28.18
N GLY A 192 20.76 -13.15 -26.96
CA GLY A 192 22.04 -13.06 -26.27
C GLY A 192 23.16 -13.76 -27.05
N PRO A 193 24.42 -13.33 -26.87
CA PRO A 193 25.55 -13.96 -27.54
C PRO A 193 25.69 -15.41 -27.08
N LYS A 194 25.83 -16.33 -28.04
CA LYS A 194 26.04 -17.76 -27.76
C LYS A 194 27.34 -17.97 -26.97
N ASP A 195 27.35 -19.02 -26.15
CA ASP A 195 28.47 -19.46 -25.31
C ASP A 195 29.80 -19.48 -26.09
N GLU A 196 29.78 -20.08 -27.28
CA GLU A 196 30.93 -20.20 -28.19
C GLU A 196 31.52 -18.85 -28.61
N LYS A 197 30.67 -17.85 -28.84
CA LYS A 197 31.12 -16.51 -29.25
C LYS A 197 31.82 -15.80 -28.09
N ILE A 198 31.36 -15.99 -26.86
CA ILE A 198 31.98 -15.38 -25.68
C ILE A 198 33.34 -16.04 -25.39
N THR A 199 33.42 -17.36 -25.48
CA THR A 199 34.70 -18.08 -25.30
C THR A 199 35.75 -17.61 -26.30
N LYS A 200 35.39 -17.48 -27.58
CA LYS A 200 36.31 -16.92 -28.60
C LYS A 200 36.73 -15.48 -28.31
N LEU A 201 35.81 -14.63 -27.85
CA LEU A 201 36.13 -13.25 -27.48
C LEU A 201 37.09 -13.19 -26.28
N PHE A 202 36.95 -14.10 -25.30
CA PHE A 202 37.88 -14.20 -24.18
C PHE A 202 39.26 -14.72 -24.61
N GLU A 203 39.31 -15.72 -25.50
CA GLU A 203 40.57 -16.19 -26.10
C GLU A 203 41.30 -15.07 -26.84
N LEU A 204 40.60 -14.28 -27.66
CA LEU A 204 41.20 -13.14 -28.36
C LEU A 204 41.68 -12.04 -27.38
N ALA A 205 41.00 -11.88 -26.24
CA ALA A 205 41.29 -10.89 -25.22
C ALA A 205 42.36 -11.32 -24.20
N ASP A 206 42.90 -12.54 -24.31
CA ASP A 206 43.79 -13.18 -23.31
C ASP A 206 43.18 -13.22 -21.89
N LEU A 207 41.85 -13.41 -21.81
CA LEU A 207 41.12 -13.52 -20.54
C LEU A 207 40.82 -14.98 -20.20
N ASP A 208 40.70 -15.27 -18.89
CA ASP A 208 40.22 -16.57 -18.42
C ASP A 208 38.79 -16.81 -18.93
N ASN A 209 38.54 -17.99 -19.50
CA ASN A 209 37.25 -18.40 -20.04
C ASN A 209 36.11 -18.33 -19.02
N SER A 210 36.46 -18.39 -17.72
CA SER A 210 35.54 -18.22 -16.60
C SER A 210 34.96 -16.81 -16.50
N GLY A 211 35.58 -15.77 -17.06
CA GLY A 211 35.17 -14.38 -16.81
C GLY A 211 35.30 -13.95 -15.34
N GLN A 212 36.16 -14.64 -14.57
CA GLN A 212 36.43 -14.33 -13.17
C GLN A 212 37.91 -13.97 -12.96
N THR A 213 38.17 -13.08 -12.02
CA THR A 213 39.51 -12.64 -11.64
C THR A 213 39.66 -12.54 -10.12
N ILE A 214 40.89 -12.47 -9.63
CA ILE A 214 41.16 -12.25 -8.21
C ILE A 214 40.98 -10.76 -7.92
N LEU A 215 40.19 -10.46 -6.89
CA LEU A 215 40.05 -9.10 -6.37
C LEU A 215 40.88 -8.95 -5.09
N TYR A 216 41.17 -7.70 -4.79
CA TYR A 216 41.83 -7.27 -3.56
C TYR A 216 40.87 -6.36 -2.81
N ASP A 217 40.77 -6.57 -1.49
CA ASP A 217 39.97 -5.70 -0.64
C ASP A 217 40.63 -4.33 -0.51
N GLY A 218 39.87 -3.25 -0.70
CA GLY A 218 40.36 -1.87 -0.60
C GLY A 218 40.75 -1.51 0.84
N CYS A 219 40.06 -2.07 1.84
CA CYS A 219 40.31 -1.75 3.25
C CYS A 219 41.56 -2.46 3.80
N THR A 220 41.72 -3.75 3.47
CA THR A 220 42.77 -4.60 4.06
C THR A 220 43.95 -4.88 3.13
N GLY A 221 43.75 -4.75 1.81
CA GLY A 221 44.72 -5.15 0.79
C GLY A 221 44.85 -6.67 0.61
N GLU A 222 44.06 -7.47 1.33
CA GLU A 222 44.09 -8.92 1.24
C GLU A 222 43.37 -9.42 -0.02
N LYS A 223 43.78 -10.61 -0.49
CA LYS A 223 43.19 -11.27 -1.65
C LYS A 223 41.93 -12.01 -1.24
N PHE A 224 40.87 -11.93 -2.03
CA PHE A 224 39.70 -12.79 -1.81
C PHE A 224 40.02 -14.28 -2.08
N ASP A 225 39.38 -15.18 -1.34
CA ASP A 225 39.63 -16.63 -1.39
C ASP A 225 39.29 -17.28 -2.76
N ARG A 226 38.38 -16.66 -3.50
CA ARG A 226 37.84 -17.14 -4.78
C ARG A 226 37.93 -16.04 -5.83
N LYS A 227 38.00 -16.47 -7.09
CA LYS A 227 37.87 -15.56 -8.22
C LYS A 227 36.43 -15.01 -8.27
N VAL A 228 36.31 -13.70 -8.46
CA VAL A 228 35.05 -12.96 -8.53
C VAL A 228 34.76 -12.59 -9.99
N THR A 229 33.48 -12.58 -10.34
CA THR A 229 33.03 -12.20 -11.69
C THR A 229 33.03 -10.69 -11.81
N VAL A 230 33.79 -10.17 -12.78
CA VAL A 230 33.90 -8.73 -13.04
C VAL A 230 33.52 -8.46 -14.49
N GLY A 231 32.94 -7.29 -14.75
CA GLY A 231 32.70 -6.84 -16.11
C GLY A 231 32.01 -5.50 -16.20
N TYR A 232 31.84 -5.02 -17.43
CA TYR A 232 31.26 -3.71 -17.72
C TYR A 232 29.81 -3.85 -18.17
N MET A 233 28.91 -3.06 -17.60
CA MET A 233 27.51 -3.03 -17.98
C MET A 233 26.92 -1.62 -17.94
N TYR A 234 25.88 -1.39 -18.74
CA TYR A 234 25.16 -0.13 -18.74
C TYR A 234 24.07 -0.13 -17.66
N MET A 235 24.18 0.81 -16.73
CA MET A 235 23.21 1.03 -15.66
C MET A 235 22.48 2.36 -15.85
N LEU A 236 21.15 2.33 -15.83
CA LEU A 236 20.29 3.49 -16.01
C LEU A 236 19.79 4.00 -14.66
N LYS A 237 19.96 5.30 -14.39
CA LYS A 237 19.31 5.96 -13.25
C LYS A 237 17.84 6.21 -13.57
N LEU A 238 16.92 5.76 -12.71
CA LEU A 238 15.49 6.04 -12.87
C LEU A 238 15.17 7.46 -12.36
N HIS A 239 14.25 8.16 -13.04
CA HIS A 239 13.77 9.50 -12.66
C HIS A 239 13.04 9.58 -11.31
N HIS A 240 12.85 8.46 -10.62
CA HIS A 240 12.17 8.42 -9.32
C HIS A 240 13.14 8.80 -8.18
N LEU A 241 13.45 10.09 -8.05
CA LEU A 241 14.31 10.62 -7.00
C LEU A 241 13.78 10.28 -5.59
N VAL A 242 14.70 10.08 -4.65
CA VAL A 242 14.37 9.84 -3.23
C VAL A 242 13.71 11.07 -2.60
N ASP A 243 14.08 12.25 -3.09
CA ASP A 243 13.62 13.56 -2.59
C ASP A 243 12.11 13.70 -2.70
N ASP A 244 11.53 13.21 -3.80
CA ASP A 244 10.08 13.19 -4.01
C ASP A 244 9.37 12.13 -3.13
N LYS A 245 10.14 11.20 -2.57
CA LYS A 245 9.62 10.05 -1.82
C LYS A 245 9.50 10.31 -0.34
N ILE A 246 10.37 11.14 0.25
CA ILE A 246 10.29 11.52 1.66
C ILE A 246 9.03 12.33 1.91
N HIS A 247 8.35 12.00 2.99
CA HIS A 247 7.23 12.77 3.50
C HIS A 247 7.19 12.65 5.00
N ALA A 248 7.16 13.75 5.74
CA ALA A 248 7.04 13.74 7.20
C ALA A 248 6.17 14.91 7.66
N ARG A 249 5.35 14.68 8.69
CA ARG A 249 4.57 15.74 9.33
C ARG A 249 4.46 15.52 10.83
N SER A 250 4.55 16.60 11.59
CA SER A 250 3.99 16.69 12.94
C SER A 250 2.54 17.16 12.87
N VAL A 251 2.30 18.39 12.39
CA VAL A 251 0.97 19.01 12.25
C VAL A 251 0.79 19.53 10.82
N GLY A 252 -0.44 19.59 10.30
CA GLY A 252 -0.71 20.02 8.92
C GLY A 252 -2.19 20.36 8.65
N PRO A 253 -2.60 20.48 7.38
CA PRO A 253 -3.99 20.81 7.05
C PRO A 253 -4.94 19.63 7.30
N TYR A 254 -6.20 19.97 7.61
CA TYR A 254 -7.24 19.04 8.03
C TYR A 254 -8.48 19.09 7.14
N SER A 255 -9.22 17.98 7.07
CA SER A 255 -10.51 17.90 6.40
C SER A 255 -11.54 18.76 7.12
N LEU A 256 -12.26 19.61 6.38
CA LEU A 256 -13.35 20.40 6.93
C LEU A 256 -14.45 19.54 7.57
N VAL A 257 -14.73 18.35 7.04
CA VAL A 257 -15.83 17.51 7.52
C VAL A 257 -15.40 16.63 8.68
N THR A 258 -14.31 15.88 8.55
CA THR A 258 -13.90 14.87 9.55
C THR A 258 -12.81 15.33 10.50
N GLN A 259 -12.18 16.48 10.24
CA GLN A 259 -11.04 17.00 11.00
C GLN A 259 -9.81 16.11 11.02
N GLN A 260 -9.81 15.03 10.23
CA GLN A 260 -8.65 14.18 9.98
C GLN A 260 -7.62 14.89 9.08
N PRO A 261 -6.33 14.54 9.20
CA PRO A 261 -5.29 14.95 8.26
C PRO A 261 -5.71 14.70 6.82
N LEU A 262 -5.43 15.67 5.94
CA LEU A 262 -5.67 15.48 4.50
C LEU A 262 -4.83 14.32 3.94
N GLY A 263 -5.24 13.80 2.79
CA GLY A 263 -4.48 12.80 2.05
C GLY A 263 -3.64 13.41 0.94
N GLY A 264 -2.53 12.76 0.60
CA GLY A 264 -1.68 13.14 -0.52
C GLY A 264 -0.50 14.02 -0.12
N LYS A 265 0.65 13.79 -0.76
CA LYS A 265 1.91 14.49 -0.46
C LYS A 265 1.83 15.98 -0.79
N SER A 266 1.19 16.33 -1.91
CA SER A 266 1.00 17.72 -2.36
C SER A 266 0.27 18.59 -1.33
N HIS A 267 -0.65 17.99 -0.57
CA HIS A 267 -1.42 18.66 0.48
C HIS A 267 -0.80 18.48 1.87
N PHE A 268 0.47 18.07 1.94
CA PHE A 268 1.18 17.78 3.18
C PHE A 268 0.41 16.78 4.07
N GLY A 269 -0.22 15.77 3.46
CA GLY A 269 -1.19 14.88 4.10
C GLY A 269 -0.62 13.86 5.10
N GLY A 270 -1.44 13.28 5.97
CA GLY A 270 -0.99 12.27 6.94
C GLY A 270 -0.97 10.84 6.41
N GLN A 271 -0.13 9.99 7.02
CA GLN A 271 -0.12 8.56 6.70
C GLN A 271 -1.43 7.92 7.16
N ARG A 272 -1.91 6.94 6.39
CA ARG A 272 -3.17 6.24 6.67
C ARG A 272 -2.87 5.01 7.51
N LEU A 273 -3.51 4.92 8.67
CA LEU A 273 -3.67 3.72 9.47
C LEU A 273 -5.00 3.07 9.04
N GLY A 274 -4.96 1.87 8.46
CA GLY A 274 -6.13 1.15 7.99
C GLY A 274 -6.63 0.11 8.99
N GLU A 275 -7.66 -0.65 8.56
CA GLU A 275 -8.26 -1.73 9.36
C GLU A 275 -7.22 -2.77 9.79
N MET A 276 -6.30 -3.13 8.88
CA MET A 276 -5.28 -4.15 9.11
C MET A 276 -4.22 -3.70 10.14
N GLU A 277 -3.80 -2.44 10.08
CA GLU A 277 -2.90 -1.87 11.08
C GLU A 277 -3.56 -1.81 12.46
N CYS A 278 -4.85 -1.46 12.53
CA CYS A 278 -5.61 -1.49 13.78
C CYS A 278 -5.66 -2.91 14.37
N TRP A 279 -5.88 -3.94 13.54
CA TRP A 279 -5.85 -5.34 14.01
C TRP A 279 -4.47 -5.77 14.48
N ALA A 280 -3.40 -5.33 13.81
CA ALA A 280 -2.03 -5.62 14.23
C ALA A 280 -1.72 -5.04 15.62
N LEU A 281 -2.12 -3.79 15.89
CA LEU A 281 -1.97 -3.17 17.21
C LEU A 281 -2.85 -3.85 18.29
N GLN A 282 -4.09 -4.22 17.94
CA GLN A 282 -4.96 -5.00 18.83
C GLN A 282 -4.35 -6.36 19.18
N ALA A 283 -3.71 -7.03 18.22
CA ALA A 283 -3.05 -8.32 18.44
C ALA A 283 -1.82 -8.23 19.36
N TYR A 284 -1.17 -7.06 19.46
CA TYR A 284 -0.16 -6.81 20.50
C TYR A 284 -0.77 -6.50 21.87
N GLY A 285 -2.04 -6.12 21.93
CA GLY A 285 -2.67 -5.56 23.13
C GLY A 285 -2.29 -4.10 23.40
N ALA A 286 -1.83 -3.36 22.39
CA ALA A 286 -1.38 -1.97 22.52
C ALA A 286 -2.59 -0.99 22.50
N ALA A 287 -3.29 -0.91 23.63
CA ALA A 287 -4.53 -0.15 23.77
C ALA A 287 -4.27 1.37 23.76
N TYR A 288 -3.28 1.85 24.51
CA TYR A 288 -2.96 3.29 24.58
C TYR A 288 -2.43 3.80 23.25
N THR A 289 -1.56 3.03 22.59
CA THR A 289 -1.06 3.36 21.26
C THR A 289 -2.20 3.46 20.25
N LEU A 290 -3.15 2.50 20.26
CA LEU A 290 -4.30 2.53 19.38
C LEU A 290 -5.22 3.71 19.69
N GLN A 291 -5.48 3.97 20.97
CA GLN A 291 -6.29 5.09 21.43
C GLN A 291 -5.69 6.42 20.94
N GLU A 292 -4.38 6.62 21.10
CA GLU A 292 -3.67 7.81 20.67
C GLU A 292 -3.73 8.01 19.15
N MET A 293 -3.49 6.95 18.38
CA MET A 293 -3.53 6.98 16.92
C MET A 293 -4.93 7.29 16.37
N LEU A 294 -5.98 6.74 17.01
CA LEU A 294 -7.36 6.90 16.55
C LEU A 294 -8.07 8.14 17.12
N THR A 295 -7.48 8.86 18.06
CA THR A 295 -8.10 10.06 18.66
C THR A 295 -7.27 11.29 18.34
N VAL A 296 -6.22 11.54 19.13
CA VAL A 296 -5.54 12.82 19.14
C VAL A 296 -4.63 13.01 17.94
N LYS A 297 -4.00 11.93 17.44
CA LYS A 297 -3.25 12.05 16.18
C LYS A 297 -4.13 12.22 14.96
N SER A 298 -5.44 11.97 15.04
CA SER A 298 -6.33 12.04 13.89
C SER A 298 -7.27 13.23 13.96
N ASP A 299 -8.36 13.11 14.71
CA ASP A 299 -9.56 13.92 14.53
C ASP A 299 -10.06 14.58 15.80
N ASP A 300 -9.51 14.24 16.98
CA ASP A 300 -9.81 14.95 18.21
C ASP A 300 -9.15 16.34 18.21
N ILE A 301 -9.93 17.39 17.99
CA ILE A 301 -9.44 18.79 17.95
C ILE A 301 -9.01 19.25 19.35
N ASN A 302 -9.78 18.93 20.38
CA ASN A 302 -9.56 19.44 21.73
C ASN A 302 -8.37 18.70 22.37
N GLY A 303 -8.31 17.38 22.19
CA GLY A 303 -7.15 16.57 22.59
C GLY A 303 -5.86 17.08 21.96
N ARG A 304 -5.88 17.47 20.67
CA ARG A 304 -4.66 17.95 19.98
C ARG A 304 -4.09 19.21 20.60
N ILE A 305 -4.96 20.17 20.93
CA ILE A 305 -4.56 21.42 21.56
C ILE A 305 -3.99 21.13 22.94
N LYS A 306 -4.67 20.29 23.73
CA LYS A 306 -4.21 19.90 25.07
C LYS A 306 -2.85 19.20 25.04
N ILE A 307 -2.65 18.25 24.12
CA ILE A 307 -1.35 17.58 23.96
C ILE A 307 -0.26 18.58 23.61
N TYR A 308 -0.53 19.47 22.66
CA TYR A 308 0.48 20.42 22.25
C TYR A 308 0.89 21.33 23.41
N GLU A 309 -0.08 21.78 24.22
CA GLU A 309 0.19 22.53 25.44
C GLU A 309 0.92 21.70 26.50
N SER A 310 0.56 20.43 26.70
CA SER A 310 1.19 19.55 27.69
C SER A 310 2.63 19.24 27.32
N ILE A 311 2.93 18.94 26.05
CA ILE A 311 4.30 18.74 25.55
C ILE A 311 5.17 19.98 25.81
N ILE A 312 4.64 21.19 25.57
CA ILE A 312 5.38 22.45 25.77
C ILE A 312 5.60 22.74 27.25
N LYS A 313 4.67 22.35 28.12
CA LYS A 313 4.81 22.50 29.58
C LYS A 313 5.70 21.42 30.20
N GLY A 314 5.81 20.27 29.55
CA GLY A 314 6.47 19.08 30.10
C GLY A 314 5.55 18.21 30.98
N ASP A 315 4.23 18.39 30.89
CA ASP A 315 3.24 17.63 31.65
C ASP A 315 2.86 16.34 30.91
N SER A 316 2.70 15.24 31.65
CA SER A 316 2.35 13.92 31.09
C SER A 316 0.85 13.55 31.16
N ASN A 317 0.01 14.38 31.79
CA ASN A 317 -1.41 14.06 31.96
C ASN A 317 -2.16 14.13 30.63
N PHE A 318 -2.66 12.98 30.19
CA PHE A 318 -3.27 12.79 28.89
C PHE A 318 -4.69 12.24 29.04
N GLU A 319 -5.68 12.99 28.54
CA GLU A 319 -7.07 12.54 28.44
C GLU A 319 -7.53 12.63 26.99
N CYS A 320 -7.90 11.50 26.39
CA CYS A 320 -8.50 11.46 25.07
C CYS A 320 -9.95 11.93 25.09
N GLY A 321 -10.30 12.83 24.18
CA GLY A 321 -11.69 13.17 23.89
C GLY A 321 -12.36 12.16 22.95
N THR A 322 -13.62 12.43 22.64
CA THR A 322 -14.36 11.70 21.62
C THR A 322 -13.88 12.12 20.21
N PRO A 323 -13.62 11.17 19.30
CA PRO A 323 -13.20 11.51 17.94
C PRO A 323 -14.28 12.27 17.17
N GLU A 324 -13.89 13.27 16.40
CA GLU A 324 -14.84 14.07 15.62
C GLU A 324 -15.57 13.25 14.54
N SER A 325 -14.90 12.25 13.95
CA SER A 325 -15.56 11.36 12.97
C SER A 325 -16.74 10.59 13.58
N PHE A 326 -16.69 10.29 14.88
CA PHE A 326 -17.79 9.66 15.60
C PHE A 326 -18.96 10.65 15.79
N ASN A 327 -18.68 11.89 16.19
CA ASN A 327 -19.70 12.93 16.29
C ASN A 327 -20.40 13.16 14.95
N VAL A 328 -19.64 13.21 13.85
CA VAL A 328 -20.18 13.31 12.49
C VAL A 328 -21.08 12.13 12.16
N MET A 329 -20.66 10.89 12.47
CA MET A 329 -21.49 9.71 12.28
C MET A 329 -22.81 9.81 13.08
N VAL A 330 -22.77 10.26 14.33
CA VAL A 330 -23.98 10.45 15.14
C VAL A 330 -24.92 11.46 14.49
N LYS A 331 -24.41 12.58 13.96
CA LYS A 331 -25.23 13.58 13.24
C LYS A 331 -25.77 13.04 11.91
N GLU A 332 -25.00 12.25 11.18
CA GLU A 332 -25.44 11.56 9.97
C GLU A 332 -26.55 10.54 10.30
N LEU A 333 -26.44 9.77 11.39
CA LEU A 333 -27.51 8.86 11.85
C LEU A 333 -28.76 9.63 12.30
N ARG A 334 -28.61 10.74 13.03
CA ARG A 334 -29.73 11.62 13.38
C ARG A 334 -30.41 12.20 12.13
N SER A 335 -29.64 12.49 11.08
CA SER A 335 -30.19 12.96 9.81
C SER A 335 -31.01 11.91 9.05
N LEU A 336 -30.85 10.62 9.38
CA LEU A 336 -31.67 9.50 8.89
C LEU A 336 -32.97 9.29 9.69
N CYS A 337 -33.40 10.29 10.45
CA CYS A 337 -34.58 10.20 11.33
C CYS A 337 -34.47 9.09 12.40
N LEU A 338 -33.26 8.82 12.88
CA LEU A 338 -32.99 7.93 14.00
C LEU A 338 -32.61 8.76 15.23
N ASN A 339 -33.12 8.39 16.40
CA ASN A 339 -32.66 8.98 17.64
C ASN A 339 -31.45 8.20 18.14
N VAL A 340 -30.36 8.91 18.44
CA VAL A 340 -29.12 8.35 18.98
C VAL A 340 -28.85 9.01 20.32
N ALA A 341 -29.00 8.23 21.38
CA ALA A 341 -28.80 8.65 22.76
C ALA A 341 -27.57 7.95 23.35
N LEU A 342 -26.69 8.75 23.95
CA LEU A 342 -25.52 8.31 24.69
C LEU A 342 -25.88 8.23 26.17
N LYS A 343 -25.56 7.11 26.82
CA LYS A 343 -25.92 6.87 28.22
C LYS A 343 -24.68 6.57 29.06
N GLN A 344 -24.68 7.11 30.28
CA GLN A 344 -23.72 6.81 31.33
C GLN A 344 -24.52 6.39 32.57
N ASN A 345 -24.23 5.22 33.15
CA ASN A 345 -25.02 4.64 34.25
C ASN A 345 -26.55 4.64 34.00
N ASP A 346 -26.95 4.31 32.76
CA ASP A 346 -28.34 4.31 32.25
C ASP A 346 -29.09 5.66 32.23
N VAL A 347 -28.45 6.75 32.67
CA VAL A 347 -28.93 8.13 32.48
C VAL A 347 -28.55 8.63 31.09
N ALA A 348 -29.51 9.21 30.37
CA ALA A 348 -29.25 9.84 29.08
C ALA A 348 -28.49 11.15 29.28
N ILE A 349 -27.35 11.29 28.60
CA ILE A 349 -26.61 12.56 28.58
C ILE A 349 -27.31 13.46 27.56
N GLU A 350 -27.91 14.56 28.02
CA GLU A 350 -28.44 15.60 27.14
C GLU A 350 -27.27 16.35 26.49
N ASP A 351 -27.27 16.34 25.15
CA ASP A 351 -26.33 16.93 24.19
C ASP A 351 -24.90 17.28 24.70
N ILE A 352 -23.92 16.58 24.12
CA ILE A 352 -22.49 16.92 24.21
C ILE A 352 -22.29 18.32 23.63
N SER A 353 -22.33 19.35 24.47
CA SER A 353 -21.77 20.66 24.13
C SER A 353 -20.26 20.58 24.33
N TYR A 354 -19.47 21.03 23.35
CA TYR A 354 -17.99 21.10 23.42
C TYR A 354 -17.42 21.76 24.69
N THR A 355 -18.25 22.42 25.49
CA THR A 355 -17.88 23.10 26.74
C THR A 355 -17.66 22.17 27.92
N ASN A 356 -18.27 20.97 27.96
CA ASN A 356 -18.01 20.00 29.01
C ASN A 356 -17.07 18.90 28.48
N ILE A 357 -15.82 19.00 28.92
CA ILE A 357 -14.75 18.04 28.70
C ILE A 357 -15.23 16.66 29.19
N ALA A 358 -15.16 15.67 28.30
CA ALA A 358 -15.14 14.24 28.62
C ALA A 358 -16.20 13.74 29.62
N GLN A 359 -17.47 13.69 29.23
CA GLN A 359 -18.35 12.66 29.82
C GLN A 359 -18.18 11.37 29.03
N SER A 360 -17.45 10.43 29.63
CA SER A 360 -17.36 9.05 29.16
C SER A 360 -18.76 8.44 29.14
N PHE A 361 -19.20 7.94 27.99
CA PHE A 361 -20.44 7.19 27.90
C PHE A 361 -20.12 5.69 27.81
N ASP A 362 -20.95 4.87 28.44
CA ASP A 362 -20.75 3.41 28.48
C ASP A 362 -21.59 2.69 27.42
N LYS A 363 -22.76 3.27 27.08
CA LYS A 363 -23.73 2.66 26.18
C LYS A 363 -24.21 3.65 25.12
N ILE A 364 -24.35 3.17 23.89
CA ILE A 364 -25.01 3.87 22.79
C ILE A 364 -26.33 3.16 22.51
N SER A 365 -27.43 3.91 22.44
CA SER A 365 -28.73 3.39 22.07
C SER A 365 -29.25 4.07 20.81
N ILE A 366 -29.92 3.31 19.96
CA ILE A 366 -30.54 3.78 18.72
C ILE A 366 -32.02 3.43 18.70
N SER A 367 -32.88 4.39 18.39
CA SER A 367 -34.32 4.21 18.25
C SER A 367 -34.87 5.01 17.06
N ILE A 368 -36.14 4.81 16.72
CA ILE A 368 -36.80 5.59 15.68
C ILE A 368 -37.09 6.99 16.26
N ALA A 369 -36.75 8.05 15.53
CA ALA A 369 -37.02 9.41 16.01
C ALA A 369 -38.51 9.74 15.85
N SER A 370 -39.15 10.20 16.93
CA SER A 370 -40.47 10.79 16.85
C SER A 370 -40.40 12.18 16.19
N PRO A 371 -41.47 12.68 15.57
CA PRO A 371 -41.50 14.04 15.03
C PRO A 371 -41.19 15.12 16.07
N GLU A 372 -41.61 14.90 17.32
CA GLU A 372 -41.33 15.79 18.46
C GLU A 372 -39.84 15.77 18.82
N SER A 373 -39.22 14.59 18.82
CA SER A 373 -37.77 14.44 19.04
C SER A 373 -36.96 15.11 17.93
N ILE A 374 -37.41 15.05 16.67
CA ILE A 374 -36.76 15.78 15.56
C ILE A 374 -36.85 17.29 15.77
N LYS A 375 -38.01 17.79 16.22
CA LYS A 375 -38.20 19.21 16.53
C LYS A 375 -37.34 19.65 17.71
N SER A 376 -37.20 18.85 18.77
CA SER A 376 -36.35 19.19 19.92
C SER A 376 -34.86 19.23 19.59
N MET A 377 -34.39 18.36 18.67
CA MET A 377 -33.01 18.38 18.17
C MET A 377 -32.70 19.58 17.26
N SER A 378 -33.73 20.30 16.80
CA SER A 378 -33.58 21.37 15.81
C SER A 378 -33.60 22.76 16.42
N TYR A 379 -32.71 23.62 15.92
CA TYR A 379 -32.62 25.03 16.31
C TYR A 379 -33.49 25.95 15.44
N GLY A 380 -34.17 25.42 14.42
CA GLY A 380 -35.07 26.19 13.57
C GLY A 380 -35.44 25.52 12.24
N GLU A 381 -36.56 25.98 11.67
CA GLU A 381 -37.06 25.53 10.36
C GLU A 381 -36.35 26.26 9.22
N ILE A 382 -36.05 25.54 8.13
CA ILE A 382 -35.50 26.11 6.90
C ILE A 382 -36.57 26.14 5.82
N LYS A 383 -36.86 27.35 5.33
CA LYS A 383 -37.92 27.61 4.34
C LYS A 383 -37.36 27.90 2.95
N ASP A 384 -36.20 28.54 2.87
CA ASP A 384 -35.63 28.99 1.60
C ASP A 384 -34.49 28.09 1.10
N VAL A 385 -34.32 28.08 -0.22
CA VAL A 385 -33.35 27.23 -0.93
C VAL A 385 -32.01 27.92 -1.16
N SER A 386 -31.97 29.23 -0.91
CA SER A 386 -30.77 30.01 -1.11
C SER A 386 -29.64 29.57 -0.19
N THR A 387 -28.41 29.78 -0.65
CA THR A 387 -27.20 29.27 0.02
C THR A 387 -26.30 30.42 0.42
N ALA A 388 -25.57 30.96 -0.55
CA ALA A 388 -24.84 32.22 -0.42
C ALA A 388 -25.20 33.14 -1.58
N ASN A 389 -25.11 34.44 -1.33
CA ASN A 389 -25.29 35.45 -2.35
C ASN A 389 -24.11 35.38 -3.35
N TYR A 390 -24.42 35.30 -4.65
CA TYR A 390 -23.41 35.11 -5.70
C TYR A 390 -22.41 36.27 -5.84
N ARG A 391 -22.76 37.49 -5.42
CA ARG A 391 -21.86 38.66 -5.48
C ARG A 391 -21.01 38.80 -4.24
N THR A 392 -21.63 38.69 -3.07
CA THR A 392 -20.97 39.00 -1.78
C THR A 392 -20.41 37.77 -1.09
N PHE A 393 -20.74 36.56 -1.57
CA PHE A 393 -20.48 35.26 -0.93
C PHE A 393 -20.98 35.14 0.53
N LYS A 394 -21.75 36.13 1.01
CA LYS A 394 -22.36 36.10 2.33
C LYS A 394 -23.55 35.15 2.31
N VAL A 395 -23.69 34.39 3.38
CA VAL A 395 -24.81 33.48 3.60
C VAL A 395 -26.12 34.26 3.77
N GLU A 396 -27.18 33.74 3.17
CA GLU A 396 -28.51 34.38 3.22
C GLU A 396 -29.30 34.00 4.48
N LYS A 397 -30.19 34.89 4.91
CA LYS A 397 -31.15 34.63 6.00
C LYS A 397 -32.24 33.69 5.48
N GLY A 398 -32.67 32.72 6.28
CA GLY A 398 -33.75 31.78 5.93
C GLY A 398 -33.34 30.60 5.02
N GLY A 399 -32.17 30.69 4.38
CA GLY A 399 -31.63 29.66 3.48
C GLY A 399 -30.96 28.47 4.17
N LEU A 400 -30.42 27.56 3.36
CA LEU A 400 -29.75 26.32 3.78
C LEU A 400 -28.51 26.53 4.66
N PHE A 401 -27.93 27.73 4.68
CA PHE A 401 -26.74 28.08 5.48
C PHE A 401 -27.02 29.18 6.52
N CYS A 402 -28.30 29.44 6.81
CA CYS A 402 -28.79 30.53 7.66
C CYS A 402 -28.08 30.59 9.02
N PRO A 403 -27.38 31.70 9.35
CA PRO A 403 -26.72 31.86 10.64
C PRO A 403 -27.65 31.93 11.85
N LYS A 404 -28.92 32.28 11.66
CA LYS A 404 -29.91 32.29 12.75
C LYS A 404 -30.16 30.88 13.29
N VAL A 405 -30.22 29.88 12.41
CA VAL A 405 -30.48 28.48 12.78
C VAL A 405 -29.19 27.79 13.21
N PHE A 406 -28.14 27.91 12.40
CA PHE A 406 -26.91 27.14 12.61
C PHE A 406 -25.86 27.83 13.48
N GLY A 407 -25.99 29.13 13.73
CA GLY A 407 -24.99 29.93 14.46
C GLY A 407 -24.10 30.80 13.56
N PRO A 408 -23.21 31.62 14.15
CA PRO A 408 -22.45 32.66 13.46
C PRO A 408 -21.32 32.08 12.58
N VAL A 409 -21.02 32.76 11.46
CA VAL A 409 -19.95 32.33 10.51
C VAL A 409 -18.56 32.61 11.08
N ASN A 410 -18.40 33.74 11.76
CA ASN A 410 -17.16 34.13 12.42
C ASN A 410 -17.29 33.94 13.94
N ASP A 411 -16.18 33.64 14.61
CA ASP A 411 -16.17 33.49 16.07
C ASP A 411 -16.51 34.81 16.77
N ASP A 412 -17.44 34.74 17.74
CA ASP A 412 -17.82 35.86 18.60
C ASP A 412 -18.25 37.13 17.84
N GLU A 413 -18.84 36.94 16.65
CA GLU A 413 -19.33 38.01 15.79
C GLU A 413 -20.71 37.67 15.18
N CYS A 414 -21.65 38.62 15.20
CA CYS A 414 -22.92 38.46 14.52
C CYS A 414 -22.83 38.78 13.01
N LEU A 415 -23.74 38.24 12.19
CA LEU A 415 -23.70 38.40 10.72
C LEU A 415 -23.66 39.87 10.22
N CYS A 416 -24.32 40.80 10.92
CA CYS A 416 -24.32 42.22 10.54
C CYS A 416 -23.15 43.02 11.12
N GLY A 417 -22.34 42.41 11.99
CA GLY A 417 -21.22 43.06 12.66
C GLY A 417 -21.58 44.09 13.74
N LYS A 418 -22.85 44.20 14.18
CA LYS A 418 -23.27 45.08 15.29
C LYS A 418 -22.59 44.67 16.60
N TYR A 419 -22.58 43.38 16.89
CA TYR A 419 -21.93 42.81 18.06
C TYR A 419 -20.69 42.03 17.61
N LYS A 420 -19.53 42.53 18.04
CA LYS A 420 -18.22 41.92 17.83
C LYS A 420 -17.51 41.82 19.18
N LYS A 421 -16.68 40.79 19.38
CA LYS A 421 -15.88 40.48 20.57
C LYS A 421 -16.59 39.56 21.58
N ARG A 422 -15.76 38.77 22.28
CA ARG A 422 -16.15 37.80 23.32
C ARG A 422 -17.06 38.32 24.43
N ARG A 423 -16.98 39.61 24.78
CA ARG A 423 -17.82 40.20 25.84
C ARG A 423 -19.33 40.12 25.58
N HIS A 424 -19.74 39.97 24.32
CA HIS A 424 -21.14 39.86 23.93
C HIS A 424 -21.59 38.40 23.72
N ARG A 425 -20.78 37.42 24.13
CA ARG A 425 -21.08 35.99 23.97
C ARG A 425 -22.40 35.63 24.67
N GLY A 426 -23.24 34.88 23.98
CA GLY A 426 -24.59 34.52 24.42
C GLY A 426 -25.68 35.55 24.09
N ARG A 427 -25.33 36.74 23.59
CA ARG A 427 -26.33 37.76 23.20
C ARG A 427 -26.87 37.50 21.79
N ILE A 428 -28.20 37.52 21.64
CA ILE A 428 -28.87 37.44 20.34
C ILE A 428 -28.97 38.84 19.73
N CYS A 429 -28.55 39.00 18.48
CA CYS A 429 -28.57 40.30 17.82
C CYS A 429 -29.98 40.69 17.33
N GLU A 430 -30.49 41.86 17.73
CA GLU A 430 -31.81 42.36 17.28
C GLU A 430 -31.92 42.52 15.74
N LYS A 431 -30.84 42.91 15.05
CA LYS A 431 -30.87 43.19 13.60
C LYS A 431 -30.83 41.93 12.73
N CYS A 432 -30.08 40.91 13.14
CA CYS A 432 -29.87 39.71 12.34
C CYS A 432 -30.45 38.43 12.97
N GLY A 433 -30.85 38.46 14.23
CA GLY A 433 -31.33 37.30 14.99
C GLY A 433 -30.25 36.26 15.26
N VAL A 434 -28.98 36.56 14.99
CA VAL A 434 -27.86 35.63 15.18
C VAL A 434 -27.32 35.76 16.59
N GLU A 435 -27.15 34.63 17.25
CA GLU A 435 -26.50 34.52 18.55
C GLU A 435 -24.98 34.67 18.42
N VAL A 436 -24.37 35.50 19.26
CA VAL A 436 -22.92 35.68 19.31
C VAL A 436 -22.30 34.53 20.09
N THR A 437 -21.75 33.56 19.38
CA THR A 437 -21.07 32.36 19.92
C THR A 437 -19.87 32.01 19.06
N SER A 438 -19.14 30.94 19.39
CA SER A 438 -18.11 30.42 18.50
C SER A 438 -18.75 29.78 17.26
N SER A 439 -18.12 29.97 16.11
CA SER A 439 -18.48 29.35 14.83
C SER A 439 -18.54 27.81 14.89
N LYS A 440 -17.85 27.18 15.86
CA LYS A 440 -17.86 25.71 16.06
C LYS A 440 -19.28 25.12 16.21
N VAL A 441 -20.22 25.89 16.75
CA VAL A 441 -21.62 25.43 16.91
C VAL A 441 -22.31 25.12 15.57
N ARG A 442 -21.81 25.67 14.45
CA ARG A 442 -22.30 25.38 13.08
C ARG A 442 -22.07 23.94 12.63
N ARG A 443 -21.23 23.19 13.35
CA ARG A 443 -21.02 21.75 13.16
C ARG A 443 -22.03 20.90 13.94
N GLU A 444 -22.66 21.46 14.98
CA GLU A 444 -23.48 20.72 15.93
C GLU A 444 -24.99 20.93 15.70
N ARG A 445 -25.38 22.19 15.46
CA ARG A 445 -26.78 22.61 15.38
C ARG A 445 -27.44 22.03 14.14
N MET A 446 -28.55 21.32 14.32
CA MET A 446 -29.35 20.78 13.22
C MET A 446 -30.52 21.70 12.89
N GLY A 447 -30.92 21.70 11.61
CA GLY A 447 -32.16 22.32 11.16
C GLY A 447 -33.24 21.27 10.95
N HIS A 448 -34.46 21.67 10.62
CA HIS A 448 -35.48 20.75 10.15
C HIS A 448 -36.33 21.37 9.02
N ILE A 449 -37.04 20.50 8.30
CA ILE A 449 -38.04 20.84 7.29
C ILE A 449 -39.36 20.24 7.76
N GLU A 450 -40.40 21.06 7.83
CA GLU A 450 -41.77 20.58 8.01
C GLU A 450 -42.39 20.28 6.65
N LEU A 451 -42.72 19.00 6.44
CA LEU A 451 -43.30 18.53 5.18
C LEU A 451 -44.78 18.92 5.10
N ALA A 452 -45.22 19.30 3.90
CA ALA A 452 -46.62 19.63 3.61
C ALA A 452 -47.51 18.37 3.58
N SER A 453 -46.92 17.22 3.26
CA SER A 453 -47.59 15.91 3.23
C SER A 453 -46.66 14.89 3.89
N PRO A 454 -47.20 13.91 4.65
CA PRO A 454 -46.40 12.82 5.19
C PRO A 454 -45.74 11.99 4.08
N VAL A 455 -44.54 11.47 4.36
CA VAL A 455 -43.69 10.72 3.42
C VAL A 455 -43.23 9.42 4.07
N ALA A 456 -43.34 8.29 3.38
CA ALA A 456 -42.90 7.00 3.91
C ALA A 456 -41.35 6.92 3.90
N HIS A 457 -40.74 6.45 4.98
CA HIS A 457 -39.28 6.30 5.01
C HIS A 457 -38.84 5.07 4.21
N ILE A 458 -37.97 5.26 3.19
CA ILE A 458 -37.57 4.23 2.23
C ILE A 458 -36.98 2.96 2.86
N TRP A 459 -36.23 3.06 3.97
CA TRP A 459 -35.69 1.87 4.64
C TRP A 459 -36.77 0.93 5.18
N PHE A 460 -37.83 1.44 5.79
CA PHE A 460 -38.89 0.58 6.36
C PHE A 460 -39.82 0.04 5.28
N LEU A 461 -39.93 0.76 4.16
CA LEU A 461 -40.70 0.38 2.99
C LEU A 461 -40.00 -0.70 2.15
N LYS A 462 -38.80 -0.43 1.63
CA LYS A 462 -38.10 -1.25 0.61
C LYS A 462 -37.05 -2.20 1.15
N SER A 463 -36.76 -2.21 2.46
CA SER A 463 -35.89 -3.24 3.02
C SER A 463 -36.56 -4.61 2.93
N LEU A 464 -35.80 -5.67 2.64
CA LEU A 464 -36.33 -7.04 2.61
C LEU A 464 -36.00 -7.73 3.95
N PRO A 465 -37.00 -8.18 4.73
CA PRO A 465 -38.45 -8.01 4.55
C PRO A 465 -38.93 -6.60 4.88
N SER A 466 -39.99 -6.13 4.20
CA SER A 466 -40.60 -4.81 4.43
C SER A 466 -41.21 -4.79 5.82
N ARG A 467 -40.85 -3.79 6.63
CA ARG A 467 -41.36 -3.69 8.01
C ARG A 467 -42.81 -3.20 8.01
N ILE A 468 -43.13 -2.24 7.14
CA ILE A 468 -44.49 -1.74 6.93
C ILE A 468 -45.38 -2.87 6.37
N GLY A 469 -44.91 -3.58 5.34
CA GLY A 469 -45.65 -4.72 4.76
C GLY A 469 -45.89 -5.85 5.75
N ALA A 470 -44.87 -6.22 6.53
CA ALA A 470 -45.04 -7.27 7.53
C ALA A 470 -46.00 -6.88 8.67
N LEU A 471 -46.09 -5.60 9.05
CA LEU A 471 -47.01 -5.13 10.09
C LEU A 471 -48.47 -5.13 9.60
N LEU A 472 -48.70 -4.59 8.40
CA LEU A 472 -50.03 -4.51 7.77
C LEU A 472 -50.51 -5.82 7.13
N ASP A 473 -49.63 -6.82 7.01
CA ASP A 473 -49.87 -8.08 6.29
C ASP A 473 -50.17 -7.92 4.79
N MET A 474 -49.65 -6.85 4.19
CA MET A 474 -49.81 -6.55 2.77
C MET A 474 -48.53 -6.87 1.99
N SER A 475 -48.66 -7.16 0.70
CA SER A 475 -47.48 -7.34 -0.15
C SER A 475 -46.80 -6.00 -0.43
N LEU A 476 -45.52 -6.03 -0.80
CA LEU A 476 -44.79 -4.81 -1.15
C LEU A 476 -45.38 -4.13 -2.39
N LYS A 477 -45.87 -4.91 -3.37
CA LYS A 477 -46.52 -4.38 -4.58
C LYS A 477 -47.81 -3.64 -4.24
N ASP A 478 -48.58 -4.18 -3.31
CA ASP A 478 -49.83 -3.57 -2.84
C ASP A 478 -49.55 -2.22 -2.18
N ILE A 479 -48.52 -2.15 -1.33
CA ILE A 479 -48.10 -0.88 -0.71
C ILE A 479 -47.54 0.12 -1.73
N GLU A 480 -46.77 -0.34 -2.72
CA GLU A 480 -46.28 0.52 -3.79
C GLU A 480 -47.42 1.04 -4.67
N ASN A 481 -48.46 0.24 -4.91
CA ASN A 481 -49.67 0.69 -5.59
C ASN A 481 -50.37 1.79 -4.78
N ILE A 482 -50.49 1.64 -3.46
CA ILE A 482 -51.09 2.67 -2.61
C ILE A 482 -50.25 3.97 -2.60
N LEU A 483 -48.92 3.86 -2.67
CA LEU A 483 -48.00 5.00 -2.62
C LEU A 483 -47.90 5.76 -3.95
N TYR A 484 -47.85 5.04 -5.07
CA TYR A 484 -47.47 5.58 -6.37
C TYR A 484 -48.59 5.52 -7.43
N SER A 485 -49.67 4.76 -7.20
CA SER A 485 -50.79 4.59 -8.14
C SER A 485 -52.12 5.13 -7.57
N ASP A 486 -53.17 5.13 -8.39
CA ASP A 486 -54.49 5.73 -8.11
C ASP A 486 -55.41 4.85 -7.25
N ASN A 487 -54.87 3.86 -6.54
CA ASN A 487 -55.66 2.95 -5.74
C ASN A 487 -55.90 3.50 -4.32
N TYR A 488 -57.10 3.30 -3.83
CA TYR A 488 -57.56 3.67 -2.51
C TYR A 488 -57.46 2.52 -1.52
N VAL A 489 -57.41 2.83 -0.22
CA VAL A 489 -57.43 1.81 0.84
C VAL A 489 -58.49 2.13 1.87
N VAL A 490 -59.23 1.10 2.27
CA VAL A 490 -60.23 1.19 3.34
C VAL A 490 -59.52 1.25 4.68
N ILE A 491 -59.65 2.38 5.38
CA ILE A 491 -59.17 2.54 6.76
C ILE A 491 -60.20 2.02 7.74
N ASP A 492 -61.47 2.34 7.48
CA ASP A 492 -62.60 1.96 8.30
C ASP A 492 -63.80 1.62 7.41
N PRO A 493 -64.24 0.34 7.40
CA PRO A 493 -65.35 -0.06 6.56
C PRO A 493 -66.71 0.43 7.08
N LEU A 494 -66.84 0.81 8.36
CA LEU A 494 -68.07 1.27 9.00
C LEU A 494 -69.31 0.43 8.59
N VAL A 495 -70.12 0.88 7.62
CA VAL A 495 -71.36 0.19 7.18
C VAL A 495 -71.18 -0.54 5.84
N SER A 496 -70.08 -0.29 5.13
CA SER A 496 -69.79 -0.89 3.83
C SER A 496 -69.41 -2.38 3.91
N SER A 497 -69.47 -3.06 2.77
CA SER A 497 -69.12 -4.49 2.63
C SER A 497 -67.61 -4.79 2.58
N PHE A 498 -66.75 -3.77 2.58
CA PHE A 498 -65.31 -3.93 2.41
C PHE A 498 -64.60 -4.38 3.67
N GLU A 499 -63.43 -5.01 3.52
CA GLU A 499 -62.56 -5.34 4.64
C GLU A 499 -61.56 -4.22 4.96
N LYS A 500 -61.14 -4.13 6.23
CA LYS A 500 -60.12 -3.17 6.65
C LYS A 500 -58.78 -3.51 5.98
N GLY A 501 -58.20 -2.56 5.26
CA GLY A 501 -56.96 -2.74 4.50
C GLY A 501 -57.15 -3.28 3.08
N GLU A 502 -58.39 -3.45 2.63
CA GLU A 502 -58.71 -3.80 1.24
C GLU A 502 -58.38 -2.64 0.29
N ILE A 503 -57.82 -2.98 -0.88
CA ILE A 503 -57.43 -2.01 -1.91
C ILE A 503 -58.54 -1.89 -2.94
N ILE A 504 -59.03 -0.67 -3.14
CA ILE A 504 -60.15 -0.35 -4.03
C ILE A 504 -59.64 0.50 -5.20
N SER A 505 -60.07 0.18 -6.42
CA SER A 505 -59.80 1.01 -7.60
C SER A 505 -60.69 2.25 -7.64
N GLU A 506 -60.29 3.30 -8.37
CA GLU A 506 -61.10 4.53 -8.48
C GLU A 506 -62.53 4.27 -8.99
N LYS A 507 -62.72 3.29 -9.90
CA LYS A 507 -64.06 2.89 -10.37
C LYS A 507 -64.91 2.31 -9.25
N ALA A 508 -64.35 1.35 -8.52
CA ALA A 508 -65.04 0.70 -7.41
C ALA A 508 -65.28 1.67 -6.24
N TYR A 509 -64.43 2.69 -6.05
CA TYR A 509 -64.67 3.76 -5.09
C TYR A 509 -65.87 4.62 -5.48
N ASN A 510 -66.00 4.98 -6.76
CA ASN A 510 -67.15 5.74 -7.25
C ASN A 510 -68.45 4.92 -7.15
N GLU A 511 -68.43 3.64 -7.53
CA GLU A 511 -69.57 2.73 -7.36
C GLU A 511 -69.99 2.59 -5.88
N ALA A 512 -69.02 2.44 -4.98
CA ALA A 512 -69.28 2.37 -3.54
C ALA A 512 -69.85 3.70 -3.00
N LYS A 513 -69.37 4.83 -3.51
CA LYS A 513 -69.87 6.16 -3.16
C LYS A 513 -71.31 6.38 -3.64
N ASP A 514 -71.65 5.88 -4.82
CA ASP A 514 -73.01 5.92 -5.35
C ASP A 514 -73.96 5.01 -4.55
N ASN A 515 -73.48 3.83 -4.11
CA ASN A 515 -74.28 2.84 -3.40
C ASN A 515 -74.50 3.18 -1.91
N TYR A 516 -73.46 3.60 -1.19
CA TYR A 516 -73.48 3.75 0.27
C TYR A 516 -73.47 5.22 0.73
N GLY A 517 -73.28 6.18 -0.16
CA GLY A 517 -73.10 7.60 0.19
C GLY A 517 -71.68 7.95 0.67
N THR A 518 -71.38 9.24 0.80
CA THR A 518 -70.02 9.76 1.08
C THR A 518 -69.47 9.46 2.48
N ASP A 519 -70.32 9.34 3.50
CA ASP A 519 -69.88 9.28 4.90
C ASP A 519 -69.95 7.87 5.51
N SER A 520 -70.31 6.86 4.72
CA SER A 520 -70.59 5.50 5.21
C SER A 520 -69.35 4.61 5.31
N PHE A 521 -68.19 5.03 4.79
CA PHE A 521 -66.92 4.32 4.89
C PHE A 521 -65.73 5.29 4.73
N VAL A 522 -64.64 5.08 5.47
CA VAL A 522 -63.46 5.97 5.45
C VAL A 522 -62.37 5.38 4.59
N VAL A 523 -62.12 6.06 3.48
CA VAL A 523 -61.14 5.64 2.47
C VAL A 523 -60.14 6.77 2.24
N MET A 524 -58.86 6.41 2.22
CA MET A 524 -57.78 7.35 1.92
C MET A 524 -56.86 6.78 0.85
N GLN A 525 -56.07 7.66 0.26
CA GLN A 525 -55.05 7.35 -0.75
C GLN A 525 -53.66 7.80 -0.29
N GLY A 526 -52.62 7.23 -0.89
CA GLY A 526 -51.24 7.65 -0.67
C GLY A 526 -50.67 7.28 0.71
N VAL A 527 -49.61 7.98 1.10
CA VAL A 527 -48.89 7.76 2.37
C VAL A 527 -49.77 8.04 3.60
N GLU A 528 -50.72 8.98 3.49
CA GLU A 528 -51.65 9.32 4.56
C GLU A 528 -52.53 8.13 4.95
N ALA A 529 -52.95 7.32 3.95
CA ALA A 529 -53.71 6.09 4.19
C ALA A 529 -52.90 5.07 5.01
N ILE A 530 -51.64 4.85 4.64
CA ILE A 530 -50.73 3.94 5.36
C ILE A 530 -50.51 4.43 6.79
N ARG A 531 -50.38 5.75 7.00
CA ARG A 531 -50.28 6.33 8.34
C ARG A 531 -51.54 6.10 9.16
N GLY A 532 -52.71 6.29 8.56
CA GLY A 532 -54.00 6.03 9.20
C GLY A 532 -54.14 4.57 9.65
N LEU A 533 -53.74 3.62 8.80
CA LEU A 533 -53.73 2.19 9.15
C LEU A 533 -52.77 1.87 10.29
N LEU A 534 -51.54 2.39 10.24
CA LEU A 534 -50.53 2.15 11.27
C LEU A 534 -50.90 2.76 12.62
N ALA A 535 -51.52 3.95 12.64
CA ALA A 535 -51.93 4.62 13.87
C ALA A 535 -53.09 3.92 14.60
N ARG A 536 -53.96 3.23 13.84
CA ARG A 536 -55.11 2.47 14.39
C ARG A 536 -54.79 1.01 14.69
N LEU A 537 -53.52 0.58 14.57
CA LEU A 537 -53.13 -0.81 14.75
C LEU A 537 -52.77 -1.08 16.22
N ASP A 538 -53.56 -1.90 16.91
CA ASP A 538 -53.24 -2.35 18.27
C ASP A 538 -52.25 -3.54 18.23
N LEU A 539 -51.03 -3.28 18.69
CA LEU A 539 -49.96 -4.28 18.75
C LEU A 539 -50.23 -5.38 19.77
N HIS A 540 -50.91 -5.09 20.88
CA HIS A 540 -51.16 -6.08 21.94
C HIS A 540 -52.25 -7.07 21.53
N GLU A 541 -53.33 -6.57 20.92
CA GLU A 541 -54.39 -7.41 20.36
C GLU A 541 -53.87 -8.28 19.21
N THR A 542 -53.17 -7.67 18.25
CA THR A 542 -52.61 -8.40 17.10
C THR A 542 -51.64 -9.50 17.54
N ARG A 543 -50.83 -9.26 18.60
CA ARG A 543 -49.95 -10.28 19.18
C ARG A 543 -50.75 -11.46 19.74
N LYS A 544 -51.87 -11.22 20.41
CA LYS A 544 -52.74 -12.28 20.97
C LYS A 544 -53.33 -13.13 19.85
N ASN A 545 -53.87 -12.48 18.81
CA ASN A 545 -54.48 -13.14 17.65
C ASN A 545 -53.46 -14.00 16.89
N LEU A 546 -52.24 -13.48 16.65
CA LEU A 546 -51.19 -14.24 15.97
C LEU A 546 -50.67 -15.43 16.79
N ARG A 547 -50.69 -15.37 18.12
CA ARG A 547 -50.32 -16.53 18.95
C ARG A 547 -51.37 -17.62 18.85
N GLN A 548 -52.65 -17.27 18.86
CA GLN A 548 -53.75 -18.22 18.64
C GLN A 548 -53.70 -18.83 17.23
N GLU A 549 -53.42 -18.01 16.20
CA GLU A 549 -53.25 -18.51 14.83
C GLU A 549 -52.02 -19.43 14.70
N LEU A 550 -50.96 -19.20 15.47
CA LEU A 550 -49.78 -20.06 15.47
C LEU A 550 -50.06 -21.46 16.05
N GLU A 551 -50.99 -21.58 16.99
CA GLU A 551 -51.41 -22.85 17.60
C GLU A 551 -52.32 -23.65 16.66
N SER A 552 -53.17 -22.99 15.88
CA SER A 552 -54.13 -23.65 14.99
C SER A 552 -53.56 -24.05 13.62
N VAL A 553 -52.50 -23.40 13.14
CA VAL A 553 -51.98 -23.59 11.78
C VAL A 553 -51.05 -24.81 11.67
N ALA A 554 -51.44 -25.79 10.84
CA ALA A 554 -50.62 -26.95 10.48
C ALA A 554 -49.57 -26.67 9.38
N SER A 555 -49.78 -25.66 8.52
CA SER A 555 -48.88 -25.35 7.39
C SER A 555 -47.57 -24.67 7.81
N GLU A 556 -46.44 -25.27 7.46
CA GLU A 556 -45.09 -24.77 7.83
C GLU A 556 -44.76 -23.39 7.25
N ILE A 557 -45.20 -23.10 6.01
CA ILE A 557 -44.93 -21.82 5.32
C ILE A 557 -45.68 -20.68 6.03
N ARG A 558 -46.97 -20.88 6.30
CA ARG A 558 -47.81 -19.89 7.00
C ARG A 558 -47.32 -19.68 8.43
N ARG A 559 -46.92 -20.77 9.11
CA ARG A 559 -46.27 -20.71 10.43
C ARG A 559 -45.00 -19.84 10.43
N LYS A 560 -44.10 -20.01 9.45
CA LYS A 560 -42.91 -19.16 9.30
C LYS A 560 -43.26 -17.68 9.05
N LYS A 561 -44.33 -17.38 8.31
CA LYS A 561 -44.81 -16.00 8.08
C LYS A 561 -45.31 -15.37 9.38
N ILE A 562 -46.13 -16.08 10.15
CA ILE A 562 -46.66 -15.65 11.44
C ILE A 562 -45.52 -15.39 12.44
N ILE A 563 -44.55 -16.32 12.56
CA ILE A 563 -43.38 -16.15 13.46
C ILE A 563 -42.60 -14.88 13.13
N LYS A 564 -42.37 -14.61 11.84
CA LYS A 564 -41.66 -13.38 11.40
C LYS A 564 -42.45 -12.12 11.78
N ARG A 565 -43.76 -12.11 11.60
CA ARG A 565 -44.64 -10.98 11.93
C ARG A 565 -44.72 -10.74 13.45
N LEU A 566 -44.93 -11.82 14.21
CA LEU A 566 -44.97 -11.80 15.67
C LEU A 566 -43.68 -11.27 16.28
N ARG A 567 -42.52 -11.68 15.75
CA ARG A 567 -41.20 -11.17 16.19
C ARG A 567 -41.07 -9.66 15.99
N ILE A 568 -41.61 -9.11 14.89
CA ILE A 568 -41.58 -7.67 14.64
C ILE A 568 -42.47 -6.93 15.65
N ILE A 569 -43.69 -7.41 15.88
CA ILE A 569 -44.64 -6.81 16.84
C ILE A 569 -44.07 -6.83 18.26
N GLU A 570 -43.50 -7.96 18.71
CA GLU A 570 -42.85 -8.05 20.02
C GLU A 570 -41.68 -7.09 20.16
N ASN A 571 -40.90 -6.86 19.11
CA ASN A 571 -39.82 -5.88 19.12
C ASN A 571 -40.35 -4.44 19.22
N PHE A 572 -41.46 -4.10 18.57
CA PHE A 572 -42.09 -2.79 18.71
C PHE A 572 -42.58 -2.56 20.13
N ILE A 573 -43.27 -3.54 20.73
CA ILE A 573 -43.73 -3.47 22.13
C ILE A 573 -42.54 -3.31 23.09
N LYS A 574 -41.48 -4.11 22.93
CA LYS A 574 -40.27 -4.01 23.77
C LYS A 574 -39.55 -2.67 23.65
N SER A 575 -39.57 -2.07 22.46
CA SER A 575 -38.86 -0.82 22.19
C SER A 575 -39.66 0.44 22.56
N GLY A 576 -40.98 0.33 22.78
CA GLY A 576 -41.86 1.47 23.04
C GLY A 576 -42.07 2.40 21.84
N ASN A 577 -41.57 2.03 20.65
CA ASN A 577 -41.73 2.83 19.44
C ASN A 577 -43.14 2.68 18.86
N ARG A 578 -43.72 3.78 18.36
CA ARG A 578 -44.99 3.71 17.62
C ARG A 578 -44.78 3.36 16.15
N PRO A 579 -45.62 2.50 15.54
CA PRO A 579 -45.49 2.13 14.13
C PRO A 579 -45.61 3.33 13.17
N GLU A 580 -46.43 4.33 13.50
CA GLU A 580 -46.63 5.53 12.68
C GLU A 580 -45.36 6.38 12.47
N TRP A 581 -44.35 6.25 13.34
CA TRP A 581 -43.09 6.99 13.23
C TRP A 581 -42.23 6.57 12.02
N MET A 582 -42.56 5.44 11.38
CA MET A 582 -41.96 5.06 10.09
C MET A 582 -42.38 6.01 8.95
N ILE A 583 -43.42 6.82 9.16
CA ILE A 583 -43.90 7.84 8.23
C ILE A 583 -43.50 9.21 8.73
N LEU A 584 -42.66 9.87 7.94
CA LEU A 584 -42.04 11.14 8.26
C LEU A 584 -43.01 12.29 8.01
N THR A 585 -43.15 13.16 9.02
CA THR A 585 -43.79 14.48 8.89
C THR A 585 -42.78 15.61 8.91
N THR A 586 -41.62 15.36 9.53
CA THR A 586 -40.51 16.29 9.64
C THR A 586 -39.22 15.60 9.22
N ILE A 587 -38.34 16.34 8.56
CA ILE A 587 -37.03 15.86 8.13
C ILE A 587 -35.94 16.73 8.76
N PRO A 588 -34.96 16.15 9.47
CA PRO A 588 -33.80 16.87 9.96
C PRO A 588 -32.84 17.26 8.83
N ILE A 589 -32.22 18.44 8.94
CA ILE A 589 -31.19 18.94 8.05
C ILE A 589 -29.83 18.84 8.75
N LEU A 590 -28.86 18.22 8.05
CA LEU A 590 -27.49 18.12 8.52
C LEU A 590 -26.84 19.52 8.69
N PRO A 591 -25.98 19.73 9.70
CA PRO A 591 -25.25 20.98 9.89
C PRO A 591 -24.45 21.41 8.64
N PRO A 592 -24.36 22.73 8.34
CA PRO A 592 -23.77 23.25 7.11
C PRO A 592 -22.29 22.89 6.91
N ASP A 593 -21.51 22.81 7.99
CA ASP A 593 -20.06 22.52 7.90
C ASP A 593 -19.77 21.05 7.53
N LEU A 594 -20.75 20.16 7.72
CA LEU A 594 -20.68 18.77 7.25
C LEU A 594 -21.07 18.64 5.77
N ARG A 595 -21.62 19.70 5.17
CA ARG A 595 -21.98 19.83 3.75
C ARG A 595 -21.44 21.15 3.16
N PRO A 596 -20.12 21.37 3.22
CA PRO A 596 -19.52 22.67 2.97
C PRO A 596 -19.68 23.11 1.51
N LEU A 597 -19.58 24.43 1.30
CA LEU A 597 -19.43 25.07 0.01
C LEU A 597 -18.02 25.64 -0.04
N VAL A 598 -17.16 25.05 -0.89
CA VAL A 598 -15.74 25.38 -0.95
C VAL A 598 -15.43 25.98 -2.30
N SER A 599 -14.82 27.15 -2.34
CA SER A 599 -14.33 27.72 -3.59
C SER A 599 -13.04 27.01 -4.01
N LEU A 600 -13.02 26.46 -5.22
CA LEU A 600 -11.80 25.92 -5.83
C LEU A 600 -10.86 27.07 -6.22
N GLU A 601 -9.59 26.76 -6.47
CA GLU A 601 -8.58 27.73 -6.92
C GLU A 601 -9.01 28.46 -8.22
N SER A 602 -9.88 27.85 -9.03
CA SER A 602 -10.49 28.45 -10.23
C SER A 602 -11.64 29.41 -9.94
N GLY A 603 -11.94 29.71 -8.67
CA GLY A 603 -13.08 30.54 -8.25
C GLY A 603 -14.45 29.86 -8.38
N ARG A 604 -14.53 28.62 -8.89
CA ARG A 604 -15.76 27.85 -8.98
C ARG A 604 -16.13 27.24 -7.62
N PRO A 605 -17.37 27.40 -7.13
CA PRO A 605 -17.79 26.76 -5.89
C PRO A 605 -18.05 25.26 -6.11
N ALA A 606 -17.35 24.43 -5.34
CA ALA A 606 -17.67 23.03 -5.15
C ALA A 606 -18.76 22.90 -4.08
N VAL A 607 -19.88 22.28 -4.45
CA VAL A 607 -21.05 22.10 -3.59
C VAL A 607 -21.22 20.62 -3.30
N SER A 608 -21.47 20.27 -2.02
CA SER A 608 -21.79 18.90 -1.63
C SER A 608 -23.10 18.38 -2.28
N ASP A 609 -23.12 17.11 -2.68
CA ASP A 609 -24.29 16.42 -3.26
C ASP A 609 -25.56 16.56 -2.41
N LEU A 610 -25.43 16.50 -1.07
CA LEU A 610 -26.55 16.62 -0.14
C LEU A 610 -27.31 17.95 -0.30
N ASN A 611 -26.60 19.04 -0.57
CA ASN A 611 -27.22 20.34 -0.76
C ASN A 611 -28.15 20.35 -1.98
N HIS A 612 -27.87 19.53 -3.01
CA HIS A 612 -28.77 19.38 -4.15
C HIS A 612 -30.06 18.62 -3.78
N HIS A 613 -29.96 17.59 -2.94
CA HIS A 613 -31.14 16.85 -2.46
C HIS A 613 -32.03 17.74 -1.59
N TYR A 614 -31.45 18.44 -0.60
CA TYR A 614 -32.21 19.38 0.24
C TYR A 614 -32.87 20.49 -0.58
N ARG A 615 -32.15 21.07 -1.55
CA ARG A 615 -32.71 22.05 -2.48
C ARG A 615 -33.92 21.53 -3.24
N THR A 616 -33.85 20.29 -3.72
CA THR A 616 -34.95 19.65 -4.45
C THR A 616 -36.16 19.45 -3.55
N ILE A 617 -35.96 18.93 -2.34
CA ILE A 617 -37.03 18.68 -1.37
C ILE A 617 -37.72 19.99 -0.96
N ILE A 618 -36.97 21.03 -0.60
CA ILE A 618 -37.56 22.30 -0.16
C ILE A 618 -38.35 22.95 -1.31
N ASN A 619 -37.83 22.94 -2.54
CA ASN A 619 -38.56 23.46 -3.71
C ASN A 619 -39.88 22.72 -3.95
N ARG A 620 -39.86 21.38 -3.89
CA ARG A 620 -41.06 20.54 -4.05
C ARG A 620 -42.05 20.75 -2.92
N ASN A 621 -41.57 20.81 -1.68
CA ASN A 621 -42.39 21.04 -0.50
C ASN A 621 -43.06 22.43 -0.54
N ASN A 622 -42.32 23.48 -0.88
CA ASN A 622 -42.87 24.83 -1.01
C ASN A 622 -43.87 24.93 -2.17
N ARG A 623 -43.60 24.25 -3.29
CA ARG A 623 -44.55 24.15 -4.40
C ARG A 623 -45.83 23.44 -3.97
N LEU A 624 -45.72 22.34 -3.23
CA LEU A 624 -46.88 21.62 -2.69
C LEU A 624 -47.67 22.48 -1.69
N LYS A 625 -47.01 23.20 -0.77
CA LYS A 625 -47.69 24.15 0.16
C LYS A 625 -48.47 25.22 -0.62
N LYS A 626 -47.88 25.79 -1.67
CA LYS A 626 -48.55 26.77 -2.54
C LYS A 626 -49.71 26.16 -3.30
N LEU A 627 -49.56 24.95 -3.84
CA LEU A 627 -50.63 24.24 -4.52
C LEU A 627 -51.80 23.98 -3.55
N LEU A 628 -51.53 23.47 -2.35
CA LEU A 628 -52.58 23.25 -1.35
C LEU A 628 -53.35 24.53 -0.98
N SER A 629 -52.70 25.71 -0.98
CA SER A 629 -53.40 26.97 -0.74
C SER A 629 -54.30 27.45 -1.90
N LEU A 630 -54.07 26.95 -3.11
CA LEU A 630 -54.79 27.33 -4.33
C LEU A 630 -55.90 26.34 -4.71
N ASN A 631 -56.02 25.21 -4.01
CA ASN A 631 -56.96 24.12 -4.30
C ASN A 631 -57.04 23.71 -5.81
N PRO A 632 -55.92 23.33 -6.46
CA PRO A 632 -55.90 22.83 -7.83
C PRO A 632 -56.51 21.42 -7.92
N PRO A 633 -56.75 20.91 -9.15
CA PRO A 633 -57.22 19.54 -9.35
C PRO A 633 -56.35 18.49 -8.63
N GLU A 634 -56.98 17.45 -8.10
CA GLU A 634 -56.31 16.43 -7.27
C GLU A 634 -55.12 15.75 -7.98
N ILE A 635 -55.19 15.56 -9.30
CA ILE A 635 -54.12 14.95 -10.11
C ILE A 635 -52.80 15.70 -9.93
N MET A 636 -52.83 17.04 -9.87
CA MET A 636 -51.63 17.85 -9.67
C MET A 636 -51.08 17.68 -8.25
N ILE A 637 -51.95 17.64 -7.25
CA ILE A 637 -51.57 17.43 -5.84
C ILE A 637 -50.92 16.05 -5.69
N ARG A 638 -51.54 15.01 -6.27
CA ARG A 638 -51.03 13.63 -6.27
C ARG A 638 -49.66 13.54 -6.93
N ASN A 639 -49.51 14.13 -8.12
CA ASN A 639 -48.21 14.13 -8.81
C ASN A 639 -47.14 14.85 -7.97
N GLU A 640 -47.43 15.99 -7.36
CA GLU A 640 -46.45 16.70 -6.54
C GLU A 640 -46.15 15.96 -5.22
N LYS A 641 -47.13 15.30 -4.59
CA LYS A 641 -46.92 14.38 -3.45
C LYS A 641 -46.00 13.22 -3.84
N ARG A 642 -46.21 12.60 -5.02
CA ARG A 642 -45.32 11.55 -5.58
C ARG A 642 -43.90 12.08 -5.80
N MET A 643 -43.75 13.25 -6.43
CA MET A 643 -42.44 13.86 -6.68
C MET A 643 -41.73 14.21 -5.37
N LEU A 644 -42.46 14.61 -4.32
CA LEU A 644 -41.92 14.86 -2.99
C LEU A 644 -41.43 13.55 -2.34
N GLN A 645 -42.23 12.48 -2.36
CA GLN A 645 -41.83 11.14 -1.88
C GLN A 645 -40.55 10.69 -2.57
N GLU A 646 -40.51 10.79 -3.89
CA GLU A 646 -39.34 10.47 -4.71
C GLU A 646 -38.09 11.31 -4.42
N ALA A 647 -38.26 12.59 -4.09
CA ALA A 647 -37.16 13.48 -3.73
C ALA A 647 -36.58 13.10 -2.36
N VAL A 648 -37.43 12.74 -1.40
CA VAL A 648 -37.03 12.29 -0.06
C VAL A 648 -36.38 10.91 -0.11
N ASP A 649 -36.93 9.99 -0.92
CA ASP A 649 -36.32 8.68 -1.19
C ASP A 649 -34.88 8.83 -1.69
N SER A 650 -34.65 9.77 -2.61
CA SER A 650 -33.33 10.06 -3.18
C SER A 650 -32.33 10.64 -2.17
N LEU A 651 -32.80 11.40 -1.16
CA LEU A 651 -31.94 11.90 -0.07
C LEU A 651 -31.44 10.75 0.81
N PHE A 652 -32.33 9.83 1.16
CA PHE A 652 -32.03 8.75 2.08
C PHE A 652 -31.27 7.60 1.42
N ASP A 653 -31.76 7.04 0.32
CA ASP A 653 -31.09 5.94 -0.38
C ASP A 653 -31.43 5.96 -1.89
N ASN A 654 -30.48 6.45 -2.68
CA ASN A 654 -30.62 6.55 -4.14
C ASN A 654 -30.36 5.21 -4.86
N SER A 655 -29.85 4.19 -4.17
CA SER A 655 -29.47 2.90 -4.77
C SER A 655 -30.64 1.93 -4.96
N ARG A 656 -31.74 2.12 -4.21
CA ARG A 656 -32.95 1.27 -4.25
C ARG A 656 -34.02 1.77 -5.22
N ARG A 657 -33.68 2.75 -6.05
CA ARG A 657 -34.52 3.20 -7.15
C ARG A 657 -34.32 2.24 -8.32
N ASN A 658 -35.40 1.80 -8.96
CA ASN A 658 -35.31 1.13 -10.25
C ASN A 658 -34.66 2.12 -11.22
N ALA A 659 -33.42 1.82 -11.62
CA ALA A 659 -32.59 2.74 -12.37
C ALA A 659 -33.21 3.02 -13.74
N LEU A 660 -33.59 4.26 -14.01
CA LEU A 660 -33.41 4.81 -15.34
C LEU A 660 -31.89 4.81 -15.58
N ALA A 661 -31.46 4.08 -16.61
CA ALA A 661 -30.08 4.03 -17.06
C ALA A 661 -29.62 5.45 -17.40
N ASN A 662 -28.83 6.07 -16.52
CA ASN A 662 -28.23 7.36 -16.80
C ASN A 662 -27.26 7.19 -17.97
N LYS A 663 -27.56 7.89 -19.08
CA LYS A 663 -26.65 8.04 -20.22
C LYS A 663 -25.28 8.52 -19.73
N VAL A 664 -24.24 7.84 -20.23
CA VAL A 664 -22.82 8.21 -20.06
C VAL A 664 -22.64 9.68 -20.44
N GLY A 665 -22.20 10.53 -19.50
CA GLY A 665 -21.82 11.90 -19.85
C GLY A 665 -21.72 12.91 -18.71
N THR A 666 -22.81 13.23 -18.00
CA THR A 666 -22.84 14.56 -17.33
C THR A 666 -23.61 14.68 -16.01
N ILE A 667 -24.41 13.69 -15.60
CA ILE A 667 -25.09 13.72 -14.28
C ILE A 667 -24.68 12.48 -13.50
N GLY A 668 -23.55 12.59 -12.81
CA GLY A 668 -23.06 11.54 -11.93
C GLY A 668 -24.08 11.19 -10.85
N TYR A 669 -24.04 9.93 -10.41
CA TYR A 669 -24.78 9.45 -9.24
C TYR A 669 -24.48 10.34 -8.02
N LYS A 670 -25.47 11.11 -7.57
CA LYS A 670 -25.36 11.94 -6.37
C LYS A 670 -25.40 11.04 -5.14
N LYS A 671 -24.47 11.23 -4.22
CA LYS A 671 -24.40 10.43 -2.99
C LYS A 671 -25.55 10.77 -2.05
N SER A 672 -26.29 9.75 -1.62
CA SER A 672 -27.30 9.84 -0.57
C SER A 672 -26.67 9.75 0.83
N ILE A 673 -27.44 10.04 1.88
CA ILE A 673 -26.97 9.92 3.27
C ILE A 673 -26.58 8.47 3.59
N SER A 674 -27.34 7.48 3.11
CA SER A 674 -26.99 6.06 3.31
C SER A 674 -25.66 5.68 2.63
N ASP A 675 -25.37 6.24 1.46
CA ASP A 675 -24.12 5.98 0.72
C ASP A 675 -22.89 6.57 1.43
N MET A 676 -23.08 7.62 2.23
CA MET A 676 -22.01 8.18 3.05
C MET A 676 -21.61 7.24 4.18
N LEU A 677 -22.56 6.44 4.70
CA LEU A 677 -22.30 5.48 5.78
C LEU A 677 -21.77 4.14 5.26
N LYS A 678 -22.36 3.60 4.17
CA LYS A 678 -22.08 2.25 3.68
C LYS A 678 -20.92 2.18 2.67
N GLY A 679 -20.37 0.98 2.50
CA GLY A 679 -19.34 0.70 1.49
C GLY A 679 -17.90 0.97 1.94
N LYS A 680 -16.94 0.78 1.01
CA LYS A 680 -15.49 0.95 1.30
C LYS A 680 -15.11 2.41 1.56
N GLN A 681 -15.75 3.34 0.85
CA GLN A 681 -15.58 4.79 1.01
C GLN A 681 -16.62 5.39 1.99
N GLY A 682 -17.34 4.53 2.72
CA GLY A 682 -18.30 4.96 3.73
C GLY A 682 -17.61 5.29 5.06
N ARG A 683 -18.29 6.01 5.95
CA ARG A 683 -17.75 6.48 7.23
C ARG A 683 -17.14 5.38 8.09
N PHE A 684 -17.83 4.26 8.26
CA PHE A 684 -17.38 3.17 9.13
C PHE A 684 -16.00 2.66 8.73
N ARG A 685 -15.78 2.38 7.45
CA ARG A 685 -14.53 1.80 6.97
C ARG A 685 -13.46 2.84 6.66
N GLN A 686 -13.86 3.95 6.04
CA GLN A 686 -12.90 4.91 5.53
C GLN A 686 -12.37 5.85 6.60
N ASN A 687 -13.21 6.24 7.56
CA ASN A 687 -12.94 7.30 8.53
C ASN A 687 -12.94 6.85 9.99
N LEU A 688 -13.72 5.83 10.38
CA LEU A 688 -13.76 5.38 11.78
C LEU A 688 -12.70 4.31 12.04
N LEU A 689 -12.75 3.20 11.29
CA LEU A 689 -11.78 2.10 11.45
C LEU A 689 -10.42 2.42 10.82
N GLY A 690 -10.43 3.15 9.70
CA GLY A 690 -9.22 3.68 9.08
C GLY A 690 -9.12 5.17 9.29
N LYS A 691 -8.00 5.67 9.79
CA LYS A 691 -7.75 7.10 10.02
C LYS A 691 -6.43 7.54 9.41
N ARG A 692 -6.33 8.82 9.10
CA ARG A 692 -5.03 9.43 8.85
C ARG A 692 -4.51 10.04 10.14
N VAL A 693 -3.21 9.94 10.33
CA VAL A 693 -2.57 10.30 11.60
C VAL A 693 -1.46 11.33 11.40
N ASP A 694 -1.40 12.28 12.31
CA ASP A 694 -0.30 13.21 12.55
C ASP A 694 0.89 12.49 13.19
N TYR A 695 2.04 13.17 13.28
CA TYR A 695 3.30 12.60 13.76
C TYR A 695 3.69 11.32 12.99
N SER A 696 3.56 11.41 11.67
CA SER A 696 3.83 10.30 10.76
C SER A 696 4.70 10.70 9.58
N GLY A 697 5.55 9.76 9.17
CA GLY A 697 6.47 9.91 8.07
C GLY A 697 6.46 8.72 7.13
N ARG A 698 7.09 8.85 5.98
CA ARG A 698 7.35 7.78 5.03
C ARG A 698 8.63 8.08 4.27
N SER A 699 9.48 7.07 4.14
CA SER A 699 10.63 7.12 3.23
C SER A 699 10.92 5.74 2.64
N VAL A 700 11.84 5.71 1.68
CA VAL A 700 12.41 4.47 1.11
C VAL A 700 13.28 3.81 2.17
N ILE A 701 13.25 2.48 2.22
CA ILE A 701 14.13 1.71 3.11
C ILE A 701 15.43 1.29 2.40
N VAL A 702 16.53 1.31 3.14
CA VAL A 702 17.84 0.80 2.76
C VAL A 702 18.36 -0.10 3.89
N VAL A 703 19.33 -0.95 3.56
CA VAL A 703 19.93 -1.87 4.53
C VAL A 703 20.85 -1.12 5.51
N GLY A 704 20.72 -1.40 6.81
CA GLY A 704 21.60 -0.89 7.86
C GLY A 704 22.25 -2.05 8.63
N PRO A 705 23.34 -2.66 8.12
CA PRO A 705 23.91 -3.87 8.71
C PRO A 705 24.67 -3.61 10.03
N THR A 706 25.02 -2.35 10.32
CA THR A 706 25.73 -1.95 11.54
C THR A 706 24.79 -1.67 12.72
N LEU A 707 23.48 -1.66 12.48
CA LEU A 707 22.47 -1.44 13.51
C LEU A 707 22.33 -2.68 14.38
N LYS A 708 21.89 -2.50 15.63
CA LYS A 708 21.41 -3.61 16.47
C LYS A 708 19.97 -3.97 16.11
N LEU A 709 19.51 -5.15 16.53
CA LEU A 709 18.15 -5.61 16.23
C LEU A 709 17.04 -4.63 16.69
N ASN A 710 17.23 -3.93 17.82
CA ASN A 710 16.29 -2.95 18.37
C ASN A 710 16.36 -1.57 17.73
N GLN A 711 17.32 -1.31 16.84
CA GLN A 711 17.61 0.03 16.32
C GLN A 711 17.15 0.20 14.87
N CYS A 712 16.81 1.43 14.50
CA CYS A 712 16.56 1.83 13.12
C CYS A 712 17.24 3.16 12.81
N GLY A 713 17.73 3.34 11.59
CA GLY A 713 18.31 4.62 11.18
C GLY A 713 17.24 5.56 10.63
N LEU A 714 17.07 6.72 11.26
CA LEU A 714 16.10 7.74 10.91
C LEU A 714 16.80 8.99 10.34
N PRO A 715 16.48 9.41 9.09
CA PRO A 715 16.99 10.65 8.51
C PRO A 715 16.78 11.88 9.40
N LYS A 716 17.84 12.66 9.62
CA LYS A 716 17.83 13.88 10.44
C LYS A 716 16.67 14.83 10.15
N ARG A 717 16.43 15.16 8.87
CA ARG A 717 15.33 16.06 8.45
C ARG A 717 13.94 15.50 8.77
N MET A 718 13.75 14.20 8.60
CA MET A 718 12.48 13.55 8.92
C MET A 718 12.26 13.51 10.43
N ALA A 719 13.30 13.17 11.20
CA ALA A 719 13.27 13.17 12.66
C ALA A 719 12.91 14.56 13.21
N LEU A 720 13.54 15.62 12.68
CA LEU A 720 13.27 17.00 13.08
C LEU A 720 11.79 17.41 12.88
N GLU A 721 11.17 17.01 11.77
CA GLU A 721 9.75 17.32 11.53
C GLU A 721 8.79 16.48 12.39
N LEU A 722 9.14 15.24 12.71
CA LEU A 722 8.34 14.36 13.58
C LEU A 722 8.40 14.81 15.04
N PHE A 723 9.59 15.12 15.55
CA PHE A 723 9.82 15.47 16.97
C PHE A 723 9.75 16.98 17.26
N LYS A 724 9.33 17.79 16.28
CA LYS A 724 9.33 19.25 16.34
C LYS A 724 8.76 19.86 17.64
N PRO A 725 7.61 19.41 18.18
CA PRO A 725 7.07 19.99 19.42
C PRO A 725 7.92 19.67 20.66
N PHE A 726 8.55 18.50 20.71
CA PHE A 726 9.44 18.11 21.80
C PHE A 726 10.73 18.94 21.78
N VAL A 727 11.28 19.19 20.59
CA VAL A 727 12.43 20.10 20.40
C VAL A 727 12.07 21.51 20.85
N TYR A 728 10.85 22.01 20.57
CA TYR A 728 10.41 23.31 21.09
C TYR A 728 10.37 23.37 22.61
N SER A 729 9.89 22.30 23.25
CA SER A 729 9.85 22.21 24.72
C SER A 729 11.25 22.27 25.32
N LYS A 730 12.18 21.45 24.80
CA LYS A 730 13.58 21.42 25.26
C LYS A 730 14.34 22.71 25.02
N LEU A 731 14.23 23.32 23.84
CA LEU A 731 14.86 24.62 23.56
C LEU A 731 14.36 25.74 24.49
N LYS A 732 13.10 25.67 24.91
CA LYS A 732 12.53 26.59 25.90
C LYS A 732 13.06 26.30 27.30
N MET A 733 13.15 25.01 27.69
CA MET A 733 13.70 24.60 28.98
C MET A 733 15.17 25.04 29.15
N TYR A 734 15.98 24.95 28.10
CA TYR A 734 17.38 25.41 28.13
C TYR A 734 17.55 26.92 28.06
N GLY A 735 16.47 27.70 27.92
CA GLY A 735 16.54 29.15 27.80
C GLY A 735 17.13 29.66 26.48
N MET A 736 17.50 28.76 25.55
CA MET A 736 17.99 29.11 24.21
C MET A 736 16.94 29.83 23.37
N ALA A 737 15.66 29.54 23.63
CA ALA A 737 14.53 30.22 23.01
C ALA A 737 13.48 30.67 24.03
N PRO A 738 13.30 31.99 24.25
CA PRO A 738 12.29 32.49 25.20
C PRO A 738 10.85 32.29 24.69
N THR A 739 10.65 32.20 23.36
CA THR A 739 9.33 32.04 22.73
C THR A 739 9.34 30.95 21.68
N ILE A 740 8.19 30.30 21.48
CA ILE A 740 7.99 29.25 20.45
C ILE A 740 8.29 29.80 19.05
N LYS A 741 7.96 31.07 18.78
CA LYS A 741 8.26 31.71 17.49
C LYS A 741 9.76 31.81 17.25
N PHE A 742 10.54 32.15 18.28
CA PHE A 742 11.99 32.19 18.18
C PHE A 742 12.57 30.78 17.98
N ALA A 743 12.08 29.79 18.74
CA ALA A 743 12.47 28.39 18.55
C ALA A 743 12.17 27.90 17.11
N SER A 744 11.00 28.27 16.55
CA SER A 744 10.65 27.97 15.16
C SER A 744 11.61 28.61 14.15
N LYS A 745 12.12 29.82 14.43
CA LYS A 745 13.14 30.47 13.62
C LYS A 745 14.48 29.72 13.70
N LEU A 746 14.89 29.25 14.88
CA LEU A 746 16.11 28.44 15.06
C LEU A 746 16.04 27.12 14.29
N ILE A 747 14.91 26.41 14.37
CA ILE A 747 14.69 25.16 13.63
C ILE A 747 14.75 25.40 12.12
N ARG A 748 14.11 26.46 11.61
CA ARG A 748 14.16 26.81 10.18
C ARG A 748 15.56 27.17 9.70
N ALA A 749 16.41 27.68 10.59
CA ALA A 749 17.80 28.01 10.30
C ALA A 749 18.75 26.81 10.45
N GLU A 750 18.24 25.63 10.88
CA GLU A 750 19.01 24.38 11.07
C GLU A 750 20.31 24.56 11.89
N LYS A 751 20.26 25.38 12.95
CA LYS A 751 21.41 25.63 13.83
C LYS A 751 21.93 24.35 14.49
N PRO A 752 23.24 24.24 14.82
CA PRO A 752 23.84 23.07 15.48
C PRO A 752 23.13 22.69 16.79
N GLU A 753 22.77 23.68 17.62
CA GLU A 753 22.02 23.50 18.87
C GLU A 753 20.72 22.69 18.70
N VAL A 754 20.08 22.78 17.53
CA VAL A 754 18.85 22.04 17.23
C VAL A 754 19.12 20.55 17.02
N TRP A 755 20.28 20.20 16.46
CA TRP A 755 20.66 18.80 16.25
C TRP A 755 21.02 18.12 17.56
N ASP A 756 21.75 18.80 18.45
CA ASP A 756 22.11 18.29 19.78
C ASP A 756 20.84 18.05 20.62
N THR A 757 19.91 19.00 20.62
CA THR A 757 18.62 18.84 21.32
C THR A 757 17.75 17.75 20.70
N LEU A 758 17.79 17.56 19.38
CA LEU A 758 17.07 16.49 18.71
C LEU A 758 17.62 15.12 19.09
N GLU A 759 18.94 14.96 19.16
CA GLU A 759 19.58 13.69 19.57
C GLU A 759 19.20 13.31 21.00
N GLU A 760 19.15 14.29 21.91
CA GLU A 760 18.70 14.06 23.28
C GLU A 760 17.22 13.66 23.35
N VAL A 761 16.34 14.32 22.58
CA VAL A 761 14.89 14.01 22.55
C VAL A 761 14.63 12.60 22.02
N ILE A 762 15.42 12.15 21.05
CA ILE A 762 15.27 10.84 20.40
C ILE A 762 15.76 9.71 21.31
N LYS A 763 16.71 10.00 22.20
CA LYS A 763 17.23 9.00 23.14
C LYS A 763 16.10 8.42 23.99
N GLU A 764 15.99 7.10 23.98
CA GLU A 764 14.93 6.33 24.66
C GLU A 764 13.49 6.62 24.19
N HIS A 765 13.30 7.30 23.05
CA HIS A 765 11.98 7.52 22.48
C HIS A 765 11.74 6.55 21.30
N PRO A 766 10.94 5.48 21.48
CA PRO A 766 10.71 4.49 20.43
C PRO A 766 9.91 5.07 19.27
N VAL A 767 10.08 4.51 18.08
CA VAL A 767 9.27 4.78 16.88
C VAL A 767 8.72 3.49 16.31
N LEU A 768 7.53 3.56 15.72
CA LEU A 768 6.89 2.42 15.07
C LEU A 768 7.16 2.46 13.57
N LEU A 769 7.72 1.38 13.04
CA LEU A 769 7.85 1.16 11.60
C LEU A 769 6.72 0.26 11.12
N ASN A 770 6.10 0.62 10.00
CA ASN A 770 5.03 -0.13 9.37
C ASN A 770 5.27 -0.26 7.87
N ARG A 771 5.08 -1.47 7.33
CA ARG A 771 5.08 -1.73 5.88
C ARG A 771 3.70 -2.16 5.40
N ALA A 772 3.17 -1.43 4.43
CA ALA A 772 1.93 -1.82 3.75
C ALA A 772 2.22 -2.87 2.66
N PRO A 773 1.45 -3.96 2.55
CA PRO A 773 0.28 -4.32 3.36
C PRO A 773 0.63 -5.03 4.69
N THR A 774 -0.06 -4.66 5.77
CA THR A 774 0.12 -5.23 7.10
C THR A 774 -0.64 -6.56 7.24
N LEU A 775 0.01 -7.69 6.98
CA LEU A 775 -0.66 -9.01 6.96
C LEU A 775 -0.85 -9.63 8.34
N HIS A 776 0.06 -9.34 9.27
CA HIS A 776 0.10 -9.88 10.63
C HIS A 776 0.70 -8.85 11.58
N ARG A 777 0.66 -9.10 12.90
CA ARG A 777 1.19 -8.17 13.91
C ARG A 777 2.64 -7.75 13.67
N LEU A 778 3.50 -8.65 13.22
CA LEU A 778 4.93 -8.36 12.94
C LEU A 778 5.17 -7.35 11.80
N GLY A 779 4.12 -6.95 11.07
CA GLY A 779 4.20 -5.88 10.07
C GLY A 779 4.28 -4.48 10.70
N ILE A 780 4.07 -4.38 12.02
CA ILE A 780 4.34 -3.20 12.84
C ILE A 780 5.26 -3.62 13.98
N GLN A 781 6.40 -2.94 14.12
CA GLN A 781 7.33 -3.13 15.25
C GLN A 781 7.89 -1.79 15.71
N ALA A 782 8.27 -1.74 16.98
CA ALA A 782 8.95 -0.59 17.57
C ALA A 782 10.48 -0.74 17.47
N PHE A 783 11.14 0.38 17.24
CA PHE A 783 12.60 0.50 17.17
C PHE A 783 13.04 1.78 17.88
N GLU A 784 14.29 1.80 18.34
CA GLU A 784 14.98 2.99 18.80
C GLU A 784 15.59 3.72 17.58
N PRO A 785 15.30 5.02 17.38
CA PRO A 785 15.86 5.76 16.24
C PRO A 785 17.31 6.15 16.51
N ILE A 786 18.16 5.96 15.50
CA ILE A 786 19.48 6.57 15.40
C ILE A 786 19.44 7.61 14.30
N LEU A 787 19.93 8.81 14.58
CA LEU A 787 20.03 9.86 13.57
C LEU A 787 21.07 9.49 12.51
N ILE A 788 20.64 9.42 11.26
CA ILE A 788 21.51 9.16 10.11
C ILE A 788 21.48 10.32 9.12
N GLU A 789 22.58 10.47 8.40
CA GLU A 789 22.66 11.34 7.24
C GLU A 789 21.94 10.75 6.04
N GLY A 790 21.46 11.62 5.16
CA GLY A 790 20.70 11.24 3.97
C GLY A 790 19.19 11.21 4.19
N LYS A 791 18.52 10.37 3.40
CA LYS A 791 17.08 10.51 3.10
C LYS A 791 16.28 9.22 3.24
N ALA A 792 16.94 8.07 3.20
CA ALA A 792 16.33 6.75 3.31
C ALA A 792 16.40 6.25 4.77
N ILE A 793 15.42 5.45 5.18
CA ILE A 793 15.40 4.79 6.49
C ILE A 793 16.30 3.57 6.43
N GLN A 794 17.20 3.39 7.40
CA GLN A 794 17.98 2.17 7.52
C GLN A 794 17.25 1.15 8.39
N LEU A 795 17.10 -0.06 7.87
CA LEU A 795 16.46 -1.18 8.55
C LEU A 795 17.45 -2.32 8.80
N HIS A 796 17.32 -2.96 9.97
CA HIS A 796 18.10 -4.14 10.31
C HIS A 796 17.77 -5.33 9.37
N PRO A 797 18.75 -6.07 8.83
CA PRO A 797 18.49 -7.16 7.88
C PRO A 797 17.59 -8.29 8.42
N LEU A 798 17.74 -8.64 9.71
CA LEU A 798 16.98 -9.77 10.30
C LEU A 798 15.47 -9.50 10.41
N VAL A 799 15.03 -8.24 10.45
CA VAL A 799 13.59 -7.90 10.55
C VAL A 799 12.91 -7.84 9.18
N CYS A 800 13.66 -7.85 8.08
CA CYS A 800 13.10 -7.78 6.72
C CYS A 800 12.13 -8.94 6.43
N THR A 801 12.39 -10.12 6.96
CA THR A 801 11.51 -11.30 6.82
C THR A 801 10.16 -11.07 7.50
N ALA A 802 10.16 -10.47 8.70
CA ALA A 802 8.96 -10.09 9.43
C ALA A 802 8.15 -9.06 8.67
N PHE A 803 8.76 -8.00 8.14
CA PHE A 803 8.03 -7.02 7.32
C PHE A 803 7.68 -7.53 5.91
N ASN A 804 8.21 -8.69 5.51
CA ASN A 804 8.22 -9.19 4.14
C ASN A 804 8.77 -8.15 3.14
N ALA A 805 9.78 -7.39 3.57
CA ALA A 805 10.32 -6.22 2.90
C ALA A 805 11.62 -6.54 2.16
N ASP A 806 11.81 -5.90 1.01
CA ASP A 806 13.03 -5.94 0.24
C ASP A 806 13.55 -4.54 -0.10
N PHE A 807 14.82 -4.46 -0.49
CA PHE A 807 15.51 -3.20 -0.77
C PHE A 807 15.48 -2.84 -2.26
N ASP A 808 14.40 -3.16 -2.97
CA ASP A 808 14.18 -2.74 -4.37
C ASP A 808 13.51 -1.35 -4.47
N GLY A 809 13.27 -0.76 -3.29
CA GLY A 809 12.75 0.57 -3.04
C GLY A 809 11.30 0.59 -2.61
N ASP A 810 10.94 -0.43 -1.82
CA ASP A 810 9.91 -0.39 -0.80
C ASP A 810 10.00 0.85 0.09
N GLN A 811 8.85 1.19 0.67
CA GLN A 811 8.70 2.33 1.57
C GLN A 811 8.07 1.86 2.87
N MET A 812 8.55 2.41 3.98
CA MET A 812 7.96 2.21 5.30
C MET A 812 7.40 3.51 5.84
N ALA A 813 6.28 3.39 6.55
CA ALA A 813 5.73 4.49 7.34
C ALA A 813 6.34 4.47 8.74
N VAL A 814 6.62 5.66 9.26
CA VAL A 814 7.12 5.89 10.62
C VAL A 814 6.01 6.56 11.42
N HIS A 815 5.76 6.10 12.64
CA HIS A 815 4.83 6.74 13.58
C HIS A 815 5.48 6.92 14.95
N VAL A 816 5.28 8.08 15.57
CA VAL A 816 5.92 8.43 16.87
C VAL A 816 4.89 8.36 18.00
N PRO A 817 4.97 7.43 18.97
CA PRO A 817 4.08 7.39 20.15
C PRO A 817 4.31 8.62 21.07
N ILE A 818 3.27 9.36 21.44
CA ILE A 818 3.42 10.63 22.16
C ILE A 818 3.27 10.44 23.66
N SER A 819 2.27 9.66 24.10
CA SER A 819 2.03 9.48 25.54
C SER A 819 3.05 8.55 26.16
N LEU A 820 3.32 8.71 27.47
CA LEU A 820 4.25 7.85 28.19
C LEU A 820 3.76 6.40 28.19
N GLU A 821 2.45 6.19 28.32
CA GLU A 821 1.83 4.86 28.28
C GLU A 821 2.02 4.20 26.91
N ALA A 822 1.84 4.94 25.81
CA ALA A 822 2.06 4.42 24.46
C ALA A 822 3.54 4.15 24.18
N GLN A 823 4.45 4.98 24.70
CA GLN A 823 5.89 4.73 24.61
C GLN A 823 6.30 3.47 25.38
N LEU A 824 5.76 3.27 26.59
CA LEU A 824 5.99 2.07 27.39
C LEU A 824 5.39 0.83 26.73
N GLU A 825 4.16 0.89 26.21
CA GLU A 825 3.56 -0.19 25.41
C GLU A 825 4.45 -0.56 24.21
N ALA A 826 4.96 0.45 23.50
CA ALA A 826 5.84 0.22 22.36
C ALA A 826 7.13 -0.50 22.77
N LYS A 827 7.76 -0.11 23.88
CA LYS A 827 8.98 -0.77 24.39
C LYS A 827 8.71 -2.19 24.90
N VAL A 828 7.63 -2.38 25.65
CA VAL A 828 7.35 -3.66 26.34
C VAL A 828 6.73 -4.70 25.39
N LEU A 829 5.86 -4.29 24.48
CA LEU A 829 5.09 -5.22 23.65
C LEU A 829 5.59 -5.29 22.20
N MET A 830 5.95 -4.14 21.62
CA MET A 830 6.17 -4.02 20.18
C MET A 830 7.63 -3.98 19.76
N MET A 831 8.58 -3.88 20.69
CA MET A 831 10.00 -3.86 20.37
C MET A 831 10.41 -5.08 19.55
N SER A 832 11.22 -4.89 18.52
CA SER A 832 11.66 -5.97 17.62
C SER A 832 12.31 -7.14 18.38
N THR A 833 13.00 -6.86 19.49
CA THR A 833 13.64 -7.86 20.36
C THR A 833 12.65 -8.84 20.96
N ASN A 834 11.39 -8.45 21.18
CA ASN A 834 10.38 -9.30 21.81
C ASN A 834 9.72 -10.24 20.80
N ASN A 835 9.97 -10.02 19.52
CA ASN A 835 9.25 -10.62 18.41
C ASN A 835 10.16 -11.52 17.54
N ILE A 836 10.91 -12.41 18.19
CA ILE A 836 11.88 -13.30 17.54
C ILE A 836 11.22 -14.57 16.96
N LEU A 837 10.30 -15.17 17.71
CA LEU A 837 9.65 -16.42 17.32
C LEU A 837 8.34 -16.19 16.56
N SER A 838 8.08 -17.07 15.59
CA SER A 838 6.75 -17.23 15.02
C SER A 838 5.82 -17.87 16.06
N PRO A 839 4.58 -17.38 16.27
CA PRO A 839 3.66 -17.89 17.31
C PRO A 839 3.25 -19.38 17.22
N SER A 840 3.67 -20.10 16.17
CA SER A 840 3.01 -21.32 15.71
C SER A 840 3.64 -22.64 16.17
N MET A 841 4.77 -22.65 16.89
CA MET A 841 5.52 -23.89 17.11
C MET A 841 6.13 -23.92 18.51
N TYR A 842 5.55 -24.74 19.39
CA TYR A 842 6.08 -24.99 20.73
C TYR A 842 5.90 -26.45 21.14
N ARG A 843 7.01 -27.13 21.45
CA ARG A 843 7.06 -28.38 22.23
C ARG A 843 8.33 -28.37 23.07
N ILE A 844 8.16 -28.53 24.38
CA ILE A 844 9.24 -28.73 25.35
C ILE A 844 9.48 -30.23 25.49
N GLU A 845 10.73 -30.66 25.41
CA GLU A 845 11.16 -31.89 26.03
C GLU A 845 12.22 -31.52 27.07
N HIS A 846 11.95 -31.86 28.33
CA HIS A 846 12.88 -31.70 29.42
C HIS A 846 13.83 -32.91 29.41
N SER A 847 15.14 -32.67 29.35
CA SER A 847 16.13 -33.64 29.79
C SER A 847 16.88 -33.09 30.99
N SER A 848 16.69 -33.76 32.12
CA SER A 848 17.43 -33.59 33.36
C SER A 848 18.62 -34.55 33.34
N ASN A 849 19.85 -34.04 33.34
CA ASN A 849 21.03 -34.68 33.93
C ASN A 849 22.19 -33.67 34.04
N ASP A 850 22.90 -33.71 35.17
CA ASP A 850 23.69 -32.61 35.73
C ASP A 850 25.16 -33.02 35.89
N GLU A 851 25.87 -33.30 34.78
CA GLU A 851 27.33 -33.53 34.77
C GLU A 851 28.02 -32.82 33.59
N ILE A 852 29.13 -32.13 33.87
CA ILE A 852 29.96 -31.43 32.88
C ILE A 852 31.03 -32.40 32.36
N HIS A 853 30.89 -32.87 31.12
CA HIS A 853 31.90 -33.71 30.46
C HIS A 853 32.85 -32.89 29.59
N TYR A 854 34.16 -32.99 29.84
CA TYR A 854 35.20 -32.50 28.92
C TYR A 854 35.48 -33.56 27.86
N LYS A 855 35.42 -33.19 26.57
CA LYS A 855 35.65 -34.09 25.43
C LYS A 855 36.54 -33.43 24.39
N THR A 856 37.57 -34.13 23.92
CA THR A 856 38.35 -33.72 22.75
C THR A 856 37.57 -34.10 21.48
N VAL A 857 37.37 -33.14 20.58
CA VAL A 857 36.53 -33.32 19.38
C VAL A 857 37.29 -32.86 18.13
N TYR A 858 37.22 -33.65 17.07
CA TYR A 858 37.71 -33.24 15.74
C TYR A 858 36.76 -32.21 15.13
N THR A 859 37.28 -31.04 14.77
CA THR A 859 36.50 -29.92 14.24
C THR A 859 37.32 -29.04 13.29
N THR A 860 36.68 -28.03 12.69
CA THR A 860 37.31 -27.08 11.78
C THR A 860 37.52 -25.70 12.44
N PRO A 861 38.51 -24.90 12.02
CA PRO A 861 38.75 -23.56 12.58
C PRO A 861 37.51 -22.65 12.53
N GLY A 862 36.76 -22.67 11.43
CA GLY A 862 35.53 -21.88 11.28
C GLY A 862 34.44 -22.26 12.28
N ARG A 863 34.33 -23.53 12.67
CA ARG A 863 33.40 -23.99 13.71
C ARG A 863 33.81 -23.50 15.10
N LEU A 864 35.12 -23.41 15.37
CA LEU A 864 35.63 -22.85 16.64
C LEU A 864 35.37 -21.35 16.74
N MET A 865 35.55 -20.60 15.64
CA MET A 865 35.19 -19.18 15.58
C MET A 865 33.69 -18.96 15.83
N LEU A 866 32.85 -19.79 15.21
CA LEU A 866 31.41 -19.81 15.49
C LEU A 866 31.10 -20.18 16.94
N TRP A 867 31.86 -21.07 17.58
CA TRP A 867 31.63 -21.41 18.98
C TRP A 867 31.91 -20.25 19.94
N GLN A 868 32.83 -19.35 19.60
CA GLN A 868 33.17 -18.19 20.45
C GLN A 868 32.00 -17.21 20.64
N ILE A 869 31.05 -17.16 19.69
CA ILE A 869 29.88 -16.27 19.79
C ILE A 869 28.75 -16.85 20.66
N PHE A 870 28.76 -18.16 20.96
CA PHE A 870 27.67 -18.80 21.71
C PHE A 870 27.61 -18.31 23.17
N PRO A 871 26.40 -18.18 23.73
CA PRO A 871 26.25 -17.93 25.16
C PRO A 871 26.71 -19.16 25.96
N LYS A 872 27.43 -18.91 27.05
CA LYS A 872 27.93 -19.97 27.94
C LYS A 872 26.76 -20.52 28.76
N HIS A 873 26.21 -21.66 28.35
CA HIS A 873 25.11 -22.33 29.04
C HIS A 873 25.29 -23.85 29.06
N LYS A 874 24.89 -24.51 30.15
CA LYS A 874 25.11 -25.95 30.37
C LYS A 874 24.48 -26.84 29.28
N ASN A 875 23.28 -26.48 28.84
CA ASN A 875 22.49 -27.26 27.88
C ASN A 875 22.89 -27.04 26.41
N ILE A 876 23.91 -26.22 26.15
CA ILE A 876 24.42 -25.98 24.79
C ILE A 876 25.69 -26.80 24.61
N SER A 877 25.62 -27.84 23.79
CA SER A 877 26.78 -28.67 23.45
C SER A 877 27.45 -28.18 22.17
N PHE A 878 28.78 -28.40 22.08
CA PHE A 878 29.56 -28.11 20.87
C PHE A 878 29.10 -28.92 19.65
N ASP A 879 28.45 -30.07 19.88
CA ASP A 879 27.95 -30.95 18.81
C ASP A 879 26.92 -30.24 17.90
N LEU A 880 26.22 -29.23 18.40
CA LEU A 880 25.28 -28.41 17.62
C LEU A 880 25.97 -27.68 16.45
N VAL A 881 27.21 -27.23 16.68
CA VAL A 881 28.03 -26.50 15.68
C VAL A 881 28.89 -27.47 14.88
N ASN A 882 29.20 -28.65 15.41
CA ASN A 882 30.11 -29.61 14.77
C ASN A 882 29.49 -30.43 13.63
N GLN A 883 28.64 -29.78 12.82
CA GLN A 883 28.00 -30.34 11.63
C GLN A 883 28.06 -29.33 10.47
N LEU A 884 27.50 -29.69 9.31
CA LEU A 884 27.32 -28.74 8.23
C LEU A 884 26.12 -27.85 8.58
N LEU A 885 26.32 -26.54 8.64
CA LEU A 885 25.28 -25.58 8.99
C LEU A 885 24.56 -25.08 7.73
N THR A 886 23.35 -25.58 7.48
CA THR A 886 22.37 -25.02 6.53
C THR A 886 21.42 -24.08 7.28
N VAL A 887 20.55 -23.37 6.55
CA VAL A 887 19.53 -22.48 7.14
C VAL A 887 18.64 -23.21 8.17
N LYS A 888 18.39 -24.51 7.96
CA LYS A 888 17.58 -25.31 8.90
C LYS A 888 18.30 -25.52 10.23
N GLU A 889 19.57 -25.94 10.21
CA GLU A 889 20.32 -26.13 11.46
C GLU A 889 20.55 -24.80 12.17
N VAL A 890 20.78 -23.70 11.44
CA VAL A 890 20.90 -22.36 12.05
C VAL A 890 19.60 -21.96 12.76
N THR A 891 18.43 -22.22 12.16
CA THR A 891 17.13 -21.95 12.78
C THR A 891 16.95 -22.79 14.05
N ASN A 892 17.35 -24.06 14.02
CA ASN A 892 17.30 -24.95 15.18
C ASN A 892 18.25 -24.47 16.30
N ILE A 893 19.45 -24.00 15.95
CA ILE A 893 20.40 -23.43 16.91
C ILE A 893 19.81 -22.21 17.61
N VAL A 894 19.22 -21.27 16.85
CA VAL A 894 18.58 -20.09 17.43
C VAL A 894 17.43 -20.48 18.38
N ASP A 895 16.62 -21.48 18.01
CA ASP A 895 15.55 -22.01 18.86
C ASP A 895 16.11 -22.63 20.17
N ILE A 896 17.18 -23.42 20.09
CA ILE A 896 17.83 -24.01 21.28
C ILE A 896 18.44 -22.92 22.18
N VAL A 897 19.07 -21.91 21.61
CA VAL A 897 19.63 -20.77 22.35
C VAL A 897 18.50 -19.99 23.03
N TYR A 898 17.39 -19.75 22.34
CA TYR A 898 16.23 -19.06 22.90
C TYR A 898 15.61 -19.82 24.07
N ARG A 899 15.42 -21.14 23.92
CA ARG A 899 14.84 -22.00 24.96
C ARG A 899 15.68 -22.05 26.23
N ASN A 900 17.02 -22.09 26.09
CA ASN A 900 17.93 -22.30 27.21
C ASN A 900 18.45 -20.99 27.82
N CYS A 901 18.76 -19.97 27.01
CA CYS A 901 19.40 -18.73 27.45
C CYS A 901 18.43 -17.54 27.54
N GLY A 902 17.20 -17.70 27.06
CA GLY A 902 16.20 -16.65 27.02
C GLY A 902 16.42 -15.63 25.90
N GLN A 903 15.59 -14.60 25.92
CA GLN A 903 15.45 -13.65 24.81
C GLN A 903 16.68 -12.76 24.61
N SER A 904 17.19 -12.12 25.68
CA SER A 904 18.27 -11.13 25.58
C SER A 904 19.56 -11.73 25.01
N ALA A 905 19.97 -12.92 25.51
CA ALA A 905 21.14 -13.62 25.00
C ALA A 905 20.97 -14.07 23.54
N THR A 906 19.75 -14.41 23.13
CA THR A 906 19.46 -14.80 21.74
C THR A 906 19.60 -13.63 20.78
N VAL A 907 19.13 -12.43 21.16
CA VAL A 907 19.30 -11.23 20.33
C VAL A 907 20.78 -10.93 20.13
N GLU A 908 21.56 -10.93 21.21
CA GLU A 908 23.01 -10.69 21.13
C GLU A 908 23.72 -11.75 20.27
N PHE A 909 23.33 -13.02 20.41
CA PHE A 909 23.83 -14.11 19.59
C PHE A 909 23.51 -13.91 18.10
N CYS A 910 22.27 -13.54 17.78
CA CYS A 910 21.83 -13.28 16.40
C CYS A 910 22.59 -12.11 15.76
N ASP A 911 22.80 -11.02 16.50
CA ASP A 911 23.55 -9.86 16.02
C ASP A 911 25.02 -10.24 15.74
N LYS A 912 25.67 -10.97 16.65
CA LYS A 912 27.05 -11.47 16.45
C LYS A 912 27.15 -12.45 15.27
N LEU A 913 26.18 -13.37 15.17
CA LEU A 913 26.11 -14.33 14.07
C LEU A 913 25.95 -13.63 12.71
N MET A 914 25.14 -12.56 12.66
CA MET A 914 24.94 -11.76 11.46
C MET A 914 26.23 -11.07 11.03
N VAL A 915 26.91 -10.38 11.96
CA VAL A 915 28.17 -9.67 11.67
C VAL A 915 29.23 -10.65 11.16
N LEU A 916 29.43 -11.75 11.89
CA LEU A 916 30.39 -12.79 11.51
C LEU A 916 30.04 -13.41 10.14
N GLY A 917 28.75 -13.67 9.90
CA GLY A 917 28.27 -14.18 8.61
C GLY A 917 28.55 -13.23 7.45
N PHE A 918 28.37 -11.92 7.62
CA PHE A 918 28.64 -10.93 6.57
C PHE A 918 30.14 -10.76 6.29
N GLU A 919 30.97 -10.79 7.33
CA GLU A 919 32.42 -10.67 7.20
C GLU A 919 32.99 -11.86 6.39
N TYR A 920 32.72 -13.09 6.82
CA TYR A 920 33.21 -14.28 6.12
C TYR A 920 32.54 -14.49 4.75
N ALA A 921 31.29 -14.04 4.55
CA ALA A 921 30.69 -14.06 3.22
C ALA A 921 31.42 -13.13 2.25
N THR A 922 31.84 -11.94 2.72
CA THR A 922 32.63 -10.99 1.93
C THR A 922 34.01 -11.57 1.60
N LEU A 923 34.77 -12.03 2.61
CA LEU A 923 36.10 -12.64 2.43
C LEU A 923 36.10 -13.86 1.50
N SER A 924 35.02 -14.66 1.52
CA SER A 924 34.88 -15.83 0.65
C SER A 924 34.88 -15.51 -0.84
N GLY A 925 34.60 -14.26 -1.23
CA GLY A 925 34.53 -13.84 -2.63
C GLY A 925 33.53 -14.65 -3.47
N THR A 926 32.44 -15.14 -2.86
CA THR A 926 31.50 -16.04 -3.54
C THR A 926 30.75 -15.33 -4.67
N SER A 927 31.21 -15.56 -5.90
CA SER A 927 30.61 -15.01 -7.12
C SER A 927 29.97 -16.07 -8.01
N PHE A 928 29.26 -15.61 -9.03
CA PHE A 928 28.55 -16.43 -10.01
C PHE A 928 29.05 -16.10 -11.42
N SER A 929 29.49 -17.09 -12.17
CA SER A 929 29.83 -16.99 -13.60
C SER A 929 28.97 -17.93 -14.47
N ARG A 930 28.93 -17.64 -15.76
CA ARG A 930 28.45 -18.54 -16.83
C ARG A 930 29.04 -19.95 -16.73
N CYS A 931 30.32 -20.08 -16.41
CA CYS A 931 31.00 -21.37 -16.32
C CYS A 931 30.55 -22.21 -15.12
N ASP A 932 30.04 -21.57 -14.06
CA ASP A 932 29.53 -22.27 -12.88
C ASP A 932 28.21 -23.01 -13.17
N LEU A 933 27.49 -22.66 -14.25
CA LEU A 933 26.26 -23.33 -14.67
C LEU A 933 26.56 -24.56 -15.55
N VAL A 934 26.99 -25.68 -14.97
CA VAL A 934 27.39 -26.86 -15.75
C VAL A 934 26.17 -27.56 -16.38
N ILE A 935 26.19 -27.69 -17.71
CA ILE A 935 25.20 -28.46 -18.47
C ILE A 935 25.70 -29.91 -18.54
N PRO A 936 24.88 -30.92 -18.17
CA PRO A 936 25.33 -32.31 -18.20
C PRO A 936 25.45 -32.82 -19.65
N GLU A 937 26.54 -33.50 -19.96
CA GLU A 937 26.77 -34.11 -21.29
C GLU A 937 25.71 -35.15 -21.65
N THR A 938 25.15 -35.83 -20.63
CA THR A 938 24.05 -36.80 -20.78
C THR A 938 22.75 -36.18 -21.30
N LYS A 939 22.59 -34.86 -21.26
CA LYS A 939 21.38 -34.15 -21.72
C LYS A 939 21.01 -34.53 -23.15
N ALA A 940 21.97 -34.52 -24.08
CA ALA A 940 21.71 -34.83 -25.48
C ALA A 940 21.21 -36.27 -25.66
N ILE A 941 21.75 -37.21 -24.87
CA ILE A 941 21.38 -38.62 -24.89
C ILE A 941 19.93 -38.78 -24.44
N HIS A 942 19.57 -38.20 -23.28
CA HIS A 942 18.21 -38.29 -22.72
C HIS A 942 17.15 -37.65 -23.63
N VAL A 943 17.47 -36.50 -24.26
CA VAL A 943 16.55 -35.82 -25.18
C VAL A 943 16.34 -36.65 -26.46
N ASN A 944 17.40 -37.25 -27.00
CA ASN A 944 17.29 -38.10 -28.18
C ASN A 944 16.52 -39.39 -27.89
N HIS A 945 16.71 -39.98 -26.70
CA HIS A 945 15.91 -41.11 -26.23
C HIS A 945 14.42 -40.76 -26.19
N ALA A 946 14.04 -39.66 -25.52
CA ALA A 946 12.65 -39.22 -25.43
C ALA A 946 12.04 -38.95 -26.82
N ARG A 947 12.78 -38.32 -27.73
CA ARG A 947 12.33 -38.10 -29.13
C ARG A 947 12.08 -39.41 -29.88
N SER A 948 12.90 -40.43 -29.66
CA SER A 948 12.72 -41.77 -30.24
C SER A 948 11.42 -42.41 -29.74
N GLU A 949 11.19 -42.40 -28.43
CA GLU A 949 9.96 -42.96 -27.83
C GLU A 949 8.69 -42.23 -28.31
N ILE A 950 8.73 -40.90 -28.41
CA ILE A 950 7.61 -40.11 -28.93
C ILE A 950 7.31 -40.45 -30.40
N LYS A 951 8.35 -40.73 -31.20
CA LYS A 951 8.17 -41.19 -32.58
C LYS A 951 7.44 -42.54 -32.62
N LYS A 952 7.77 -43.47 -31.71
CA LYS A 952 7.06 -44.75 -31.55
C LYS A 952 5.60 -44.54 -31.16
N PHE A 953 5.30 -43.64 -30.22
CA PHE A 953 3.92 -43.30 -29.85
C PHE A 953 3.15 -42.66 -31.01
N SER A 954 3.82 -41.85 -31.83
CA SER A 954 3.20 -41.27 -33.02
C SER A 954 2.88 -42.33 -34.09
N MET A 955 3.75 -43.34 -34.27
CA MET A 955 3.50 -44.48 -35.15
C MET A 955 2.31 -45.31 -34.65
N GLN A 956 2.30 -45.67 -33.36
CA GLN A 956 1.17 -46.39 -32.74
C GLN A 956 -0.16 -45.65 -32.90
N TYR A 957 -0.15 -44.31 -32.85
CA TYR A 957 -1.34 -43.50 -33.09
C TYR A 957 -1.78 -43.51 -34.56
N GLN A 958 -0.82 -43.45 -35.50
CA GLN A 958 -1.10 -43.57 -36.94
C GLN A 958 -1.65 -44.95 -37.30
N ASP A 959 -1.16 -46.00 -36.65
CA ASP A 959 -1.61 -47.38 -36.79
C ASP A 959 -2.95 -47.66 -36.09
N GLY A 960 -3.51 -46.67 -35.37
CA GLY A 960 -4.78 -46.78 -34.66
C GLY A 960 -4.74 -47.61 -33.37
N LEU A 961 -3.55 -47.98 -32.88
CA LEU A 961 -3.35 -48.80 -31.67
C LEU A 961 -3.61 -48.04 -30.38
N ILE A 962 -3.49 -46.71 -30.40
CA ILE A 962 -3.71 -45.84 -29.24
C ILE A 962 -4.65 -44.68 -29.58
N THR A 963 -5.38 -44.21 -28.58
CA THR A 963 -6.23 -43.03 -28.72
C THR A 963 -5.42 -41.73 -28.64
N ARG A 964 -6.00 -40.62 -29.09
CA ARG A 964 -5.36 -39.29 -29.03
C ARG A 964 -5.05 -38.86 -27.60
N SER A 965 -5.95 -39.15 -26.65
CA SER A 965 -5.77 -38.86 -25.22
C SER A 965 -4.66 -39.68 -24.58
N GLU A 966 -4.55 -40.97 -24.92
CA GLU A 966 -3.46 -41.82 -24.43
C GLU A 966 -2.12 -41.39 -25.00
N ARG A 967 -2.06 -41.04 -26.30
CA ARG A 967 -0.86 -40.47 -26.91
C ARG A 967 -0.41 -39.21 -26.17
N TYR A 968 -1.33 -38.30 -25.90
CA TYR A 968 -1.06 -37.05 -25.18
C TYR A 968 -0.45 -37.30 -23.80
N ASN A 969 -1.07 -38.17 -23.00
CA ASN A 969 -0.58 -38.51 -21.66
C ASN A 969 0.79 -39.19 -21.70
N LYS A 970 0.99 -40.17 -22.59
CA LYS A 970 2.29 -40.85 -22.75
C LYS A 970 3.42 -39.90 -23.15
N VAL A 971 3.15 -38.93 -24.03
CA VAL A 971 4.13 -37.91 -24.43
C VAL A 971 4.51 -37.01 -23.25
N ILE A 972 3.54 -36.61 -22.44
CA ILE A 972 3.78 -35.78 -21.25
C ILE A 972 4.61 -36.53 -20.21
N ASP A 973 4.27 -37.78 -19.93
CA ASP A 973 4.97 -38.61 -18.96
C ASP A 973 6.43 -38.83 -19.35
N GLU A 974 6.69 -39.12 -20.64
CA GLU A 974 8.05 -39.33 -21.14
C GLU A 974 8.90 -38.05 -21.03
N TRP A 975 8.34 -36.90 -21.37
CA TRP A 975 9.03 -35.63 -21.19
C TRP A 975 9.25 -35.28 -19.72
N SER A 976 8.32 -35.59 -18.83
CA SER A 976 8.49 -35.37 -17.39
C SER A 976 9.67 -36.20 -16.85
N LYS A 977 9.72 -37.50 -17.18
CA LYS A 977 10.83 -38.39 -16.81
C LYS A 977 12.17 -37.89 -17.32
N CYS A 978 12.23 -37.52 -18.61
CA CYS A 978 13.43 -36.96 -19.22
C CYS A 978 13.91 -35.70 -18.45
N THR A 979 12.99 -34.80 -18.09
CA THR A 979 13.36 -33.57 -17.36
C THR A 979 13.91 -33.84 -15.96
N ASP A 980 13.42 -34.86 -15.27
CA ASP A 980 13.88 -35.20 -13.92
C ASP A 980 15.22 -35.94 -13.92
N MET A 981 15.46 -36.80 -14.93
CA MET A 981 16.77 -37.44 -15.14
C MET A 981 17.86 -36.40 -15.41
N ILE A 982 17.60 -35.44 -16.32
CA ILE A 982 18.52 -34.35 -16.62
C ILE A 982 18.78 -33.49 -15.38
N ALA A 983 17.77 -33.25 -14.54
CA ALA A 983 17.94 -32.49 -13.31
C ALA A 983 18.87 -33.18 -12.30
N ASN A 984 18.74 -34.50 -12.14
CA ASN A 984 19.58 -35.28 -11.24
C ASN A 984 21.03 -35.37 -11.74
N ASP A 985 21.23 -35.57 -13.03
CA ASP A 985 22.58 -35.60 -13.64
C ASP A 985 23.27 -34.23 -13.53
N MET A 986 22.52 -33.15 -13.77
CA MET A 986 23.02 -31.79 -13.59
C MET A 986 23.45 -31.52 -12.15
N LEU A 987 22.66 -31.91 -11.15
CA LEU A 987 23.02 -31.73 -9.74
C LEU A 987 24.31 -32.46 -9.36
N LYS A 988 24.51 -33.67 -9.88
CA LYS A 988 25.75 -34.43 -9.68
C LYS A 988 26.93 -33.70 -10.34
N ALA A 989 26.76 -33.21 -11.57
CA ALA A 989 27.80 -32.49 -12.30
C ALA A 989 28.22 -31.18 -11.60
N ILE A 990 27.27 -30.37 -11.12
CA ILE A 990 27.57 -29.09 -10.47
C ILE A 990 28.23 -29.28 -9.10
N SER A 991 28.00 -30.40 -8.41
CA SER A 991 28.58 -30.64 -7.08
C SER A 991 30.12 -30.67 -7.05
N ILE A 992 30.78 -30.94 -8.19
CA ILE A 992 32.23 -31.11 -8.31
C ILE A 992 32.83 -29.92 -9.08
N TYR A 993 33.64 -29.08 -8.43
CA TYR A 993 34.31 -27.95 -9.10
C TYR A 993 35.76 -28.26 -9.50
N ASN A 994 36.50 -29.04 -8.71
CA ASN A 994 37.87 -29.50 -9.01
C ASN A 994 38.23 -30.73 -8.15
N LYS A 995 39.17 -31.57 -8.62
CA LYS A 995 39.71 -32.72 -7.85
C LYS A 995 40.34 -32.32 -6.49
N ASN A 996 40.64 -31.03 -6.30
CA ASN A 996 41.18 -30.43 -5.06
C ASN A 996 40.10 -29.89 -4.09
N SER A 997 38.92 -30.51 -4.02
CA SER A 997 37.95 -30.32 -2.93
C SER A 997 37.33 -28.91 -2.78
N LYS A 998 37.23 -28.11 -3.85
CA LYS A 998 36.40 -26.89 -3.83
C LYS A 998 35.01 -27.20 -4.40
N TYR A 999 33.97 -26.61 -3.79
CA TYR A 999 32.56 -26.72 -4.26
C TYR A 999 32.18 -25.52 -5.13
N ASN A 1000 31.33 -25.77 -6.13
CA ASN A 1000 30.76 -24.74 -6.99
C ASN A 1000 29.91 -23.74 -6.20
N SER A 1001 30.04 -22.45 -6.49
CA SER A 1001 29.31 -21.35 -5.82
C SER A 1001 27.79 -21.50 -5.94
N VAL A 1002 27.29 -21.89 -7.12
CA VAL A 1002 25.86 -22.10 -7.38
C VAL A 1002 25.32 -23.24 -6.54
N TYR A 1003 26.07 -24.34 -6.47
CA TYR A 1003 25.71 -25.48 -5.63
C TYR A 1003 25.69 -25.10 -4.15
N MET A 1004 26.68 -24.34 -3.68
CA MET A 1004 26.72 -23.86 -2.29
C MET A 1004 25.51 -23.01 -1.94
N MET A 1005 25.06 -22.10 -2.82
CA MET A 1005 23.89 -21.25 -2.58
C MET A 1005 22.60 -22.07 -2.42
N VAL A 1006 22.42 -23.12 -3.25
CA VAL A 1006 21.19 -23.94 -3.20
C VAL A 1006 21.26 -25.00 -2.11
N ASN A 1007 22.40 -25.66 -1.92
CA ASN A 1007 22.56 -26.71 -0.90
C ASN A 1007 22.52 -26.14 0.53
N SER A 1008 23.06 -24.93 0.74
CA SER A 1008 22.93 -24.22 2.03
C SER A 1008 21.50 -23.78 2.34
N GLY A 1009 20.63 -23.72 1.32
CA GLY A 1009 19.29 -23.15 1.43
C GLY A 1009 19.25 -21.63 1.52
N ALA A 1010 20.38 -20.94 1.30
CA ALA A 1010 20.46 -19.48 1.38
C ALA A 1010 19.61 -18.79 0.29
N ARG A 1011 19.76 -19.23 -0.96
CA ARG A 1011 18.92 -18.75 -2.07
C ARG A 1011 18.96 -19.71 -3.26
N GLY A 1012 17.78 -19.95 -3.82
CA GLY A 1012 17.60 -20.77 -5.01
C GLY A 1012 16.96 -22.14 -4.72
N SER A 1013 16.34 -22.73 -5.73
CA SER A 1013 15.77 -24.08 -5.65
C SER A 1013 16.37 -25.00 -6.70
N THR A 1014 16.30 -26.31 -6.48
CA THR A 1014 16.67 -27.33 -7.48
C THR A 1014 15.90 -27.13 -8.79
N SER A 1015 14.63 -26.73 -8.72
CA SER A 1015 13.82 -26.41 -9.90
C SER A 1015 14.28 -25.16 -10.66
N GLN A 1016 14.86 -24.16 -9.98
CA GLN A 1016 15.46 -23.00 -10.63
C GLN A 1016 16.78 -23.39 -11.32
N MET A 1017 17.62 -24.19 -10.67
CA MET A 1017 18.85 -24.71 -11.29
C MET A 1017 18.55 -25.58 -12.52
N LYS A 1018 17.50 -26.41 -12.45
CA LYS A 1018 16.99 -27.18 -13.60
C LYS A 1018 16.73 -26.28 -14.81
N GLN A 1019 16.17 -25.10 -14.61
CA GLN A 1019 15.88 -24.17 -15.70
C GLN A 1019 17.11 -23.41 -16.21
N LEU A 1020 18.12 -23.18 -15.35
CA LEU A 1020 19.34 -22.46 -15.73
C LEU A 1020 20.29 -23.34 -16.56
N ALA A 1021 20.54 -24.59 -16.12
CA ALA A 1021 21.55 -25.46 -16.72
C ALA A 1021 21.02 -26.80 -17.26
N GLY A 1022 19.82 -27.24 -16.85
CA GLY A 1022 19.21 -28.47 -17.33
C GLY A 1022 18.39 -28.25 -18.62
N MET A 1023 17.07 -28.32 -18.47
CA MET A 1023 16.08 -27.95 -19.49
C MET A 1023 14.87 -27.34 -18.80
N ARG A 1024 14.08 -26.54 -19.51
CA ARG A 1024 12.91 -25.89 -18.91
C ARG A 1024 11.69 -26.83 -18.81
N GLY A 1025 11.53 -27.74 -19.76
CA GLY A 1025 10.49 -28.77 -19.76
C GLY A 1025 9.12 -28.27 -20.26
N LEU A 1026 8.06 -28.94 -19.81
CA LEU A 1026 6.68 -28.71 -20.24
C LEU A 1026 6.09 -27.42 -19.64
N MET A 1027 5.26 -26.72 -20.43
CA MET A 1027 4.61 -25.46 -20.03
C MET A 1027 3.09 -25.61 -20.06
N THR A 1028 2.41 -24.91 -19.14
CA THR A 1028 0.94 -24.88 -19.07
C THR A 1028 0.38 -23.67 -19.79
N LYS A 1029 -0.65 -23.87 -20.60
CA LYS A 1029 -1.49 -22.80 -21.16
C LYS A 1029 -2.31 -22.11 -20.05
N PRO A 1030 -2.88 -20.92 -20.31
CA PRO A 1030 -3.75 -20.28 -19.34
C PRO A 1030 -5.01 -21.08 -19.01
N SER A 1031 -5.46 -21.96 -19.91
CA SER A 1031 -6.56 -22.91 -19.68
C SER A 1031 -6.23 -24.01 -18.66
N GLY A 1032 -4.94 -24.29 -18.42
CA GLY A 1032 -4.48 -25.40 -17.57
C GLY A 1032 -3.97 -26.61 -18.36
N GLU A 1033 -4.22 -26.68 -19.67
CA GLU A 1033 -3.65 -27.72 -20.54
C GLU A 1033 -2.12 -27.60 -20.65
N ILE A 1034 -1.42 -28.73 -20.68
CA ILE A 1034 0.02 -28.77 -20.91
C ILE A 1034 0.30 -28.76 -22.42
N ILE A 1035 1.27 -27.95 -22.84
CA ILE A 1035 1.75 -27.91 -24.22
C ILE A 1035 2.60 -29.17 -24.47
N GLU A 1036 2.22 -29.98 -25.46
CA GLU A 1036 2.92 -31.24 -25.81
C GLU A 1036 4.40 -31.02 -26.16
N THR A 1037 4.73 -29.87 -26.76
CA THR A 1037 6.09 -29.52 -27.14
C THR A 1037 6.83 -28.89 -25.95
N PRO A 1038 7.84 -29.58 -25.37
CA PRO A 1038 8.61 -29.02 -24.27
C PRO A 1038 9.60 -27.98 -24.78
N ILE A 1039 10.11 -27.20 -23.83
CA ILE A 1039 11.26 -26.33 -24.05
C ILE A 1039 12.52 -27.10 -23.65
N VAL A 1040 13.34 -27.45 -24.66
CA VAL A 1040 14.56 -28.27 -24.47
C VAL A 1040 15.73 -27.39 -24.04
N SER A 1041 15.76 -26.16 -24.53
CA SER A 1041 16.80 -25.19 -24.22
C SER A 1041 16.73 -24.74 -22.75
N ASN A 1042 17.87 -24.36 -22.19
CA ASN A 1042 17.98 -23.74 -20.88
C ASN A 1042 18.36 -22.24 -20.99
N PHE A 1043 18.38 -21.52 -19.87
CA PHE A 1043 18.73 -20.09 -19.90
C PHE A 1043 20.21 -19.82 -20.21
N ARG A 1044 21.12 -20.79 -19.98
CA ARG A 1044 22.53 -20.67 -20.38
C ARG A 1044 22.70 -20.76 -21.90
N GLU A 1045 22.01 -21.69 -22.55
CA GLU A 1045 22.02 -21.89 -24.01
C GLU A 1045 21.28 -20.79 -24.76
N GLY A 1046 20.29 -20.17 -24.11
CA GLY A 1046 19.37 -19.22 -24.72
C GLY A 1046 18.11 -19.90 -25.26
N LEU A 1047 17.01 -19.14 -25.34
CA LEU A 1047 15.71 -19.65 -25.79
C LEU A 1047 15.42 -19.19 -27.22
N ASN A 1048 14.88 -20.07 -28.05
CA ASN A 1048 14.35 -19.68 -29.34
C ASN A 1048 13.09 -18.81 -29.17
N VAL A 1049 12.77 -17.97 -30.17
CA VAL A 1049 11.59 -17.07 -30.12
C VAL A 1049 10.29 -17.85 -29.82
N PHE A 1050 10.10 -19.02 -30.44
CA PHE A 1050 8.95 -19.87 -30.21
C PHE A 1050 8.90 -20.45 -28.79
N GLU A 1051 10.03 -20.96 -28.28
CA GLU A 1051 10.14 -21.47 -26.91
C GLU A 1051 9.88 -20.36 -25.89
N TYR A 1052 10.43 -19.16 -26.13
CA TYR A 1052 10.20 -17.99 -25.31
C TYR A 1052 8.71 -17.61 -25.31
N PHE A 1053 8.06 -17.55 -26.47
CA PHE A 1053 6.64 -17.26 -26.62
C PHE A 1053 5.76 -18.23 -25.83
N ASN A 1054 5.97 -19.55 -25.98
CA ASN A 1054 5.22 -20.55 -25.21
C ASN A 1054 5.36 -20.33 -23.71
N SER A 1055 6.53 -19.88 -23.29
CA SER A 1055 6.82 -19.62 -21.90
C SER A 1055 6.15 -18.38 -21.30
N THR A 1056 5.77 -17.40 -22.14
CA THR A 1056 5.11 -16.17 -21.71
C THR A 1056 3.70 -16.43 -21.14
N HIS A 1057 3.02 -17.48 -21.62
CA HIS A 1057 1.68 -17.86 -21.16
C HIS A 1057 1.66 -18.15 -19.66
N GLY A 1058 2.57 -19.00 -19.20
CA GLY A 1058 2.72 -19.34 -17.78
C GLY A 1058 3.16 -18.16 -16.94
N ALA A 1059 4.12 -17.36 -17.44
CA ALA A 1059 4.62 -16.18 -16.72
C ALA A 1059 3.53 -15.11 -16.53
N ARG A 1060 2.76 -14.80 -17.58
CA ARG A 1060 1.67 -13.81 -17.52
C ARG A 1060 0.55 -14.27 -16.60
N LYS A 1061 0.16 -15.56 -16.66
CA LYS A 1061 -0.85 -16.11 -15.75
C LYS A 1061 -0.39 -16.04 -14.31
N GLY A 1062 0.86 -16.41 -14.01
CA GLY A 1062 1.40 -16.32 -12.64
C GLY A 1062 1.39 -14.88 -12.09
N LEU A 1063 1.75 -13.89 -12.90
CA LEU A 1063 1.69 -12.48 -12.52
C LEU A 1063 0.25 -11.99 -12.29
N ALA A 1064 -0.67 -12.35 -13.19
CA ALA A 1064 -2.09 -12.00 -13.06
C ALA A 1064 -2.74 -12.66 -11.84
N ASP A 1065 -2.47 -13.94 -11.60
CA ASP A 1065 -2.99 -14.68 -10.44
C ASP A 1065 -2.45 -14.10 -9.13
N THR A 1066 -1.18 -13.71 -9.10
CA THR A 1066 -0.58 -13.06 -7.91
C THR A 1066 -1.30 -11.74 -7.62
N ALA A 1067 -1.54 -10.91 -8.64
CA ALA A 1067 -2.27 -9.66 -8.48
C ALA A 1067 -3.73 -9.87 -8.02
N LEU A 1068 -4.46 -10.84 -8.58
CA LEU A 1068 -5.85 -11.13 -8.20
C LEU A 1068 -5.97 -11.77 -6.80
N LYS A 1069 -5.05 -12.69 -6.45
CA LYS A 1069 -5.07 -13.40 -5.15
C LYS A 1069 -4.85 -12.47 -3.98
N THR A 1070 -4.06 -11.39 -4.12
CA THR A 1070 -3.83 -10.43 -3.03
C THR A 1070 -5.13 -9.86 -2.46
N ALA A 1071 -6.12 -9.56 -3.31
CA ALA A 1071 -7.42 -9.07 -2.87
C ALA A 1071 -8.23 -10.14 -2.11
N ASN A 1072 -8.18 -11.40 -2.57
CA ASN A 1072 -8.89 -12.52 -1.95
C ASN A 1072 -8.31 -12.88 -0.58
N SER A 1073 -6.98 -12.92 -0.45
CA SER A 1073 -6.30 -13.19 0.81
C SER A 1073 -6.66 -12.13 1.85
N GLY A 1074 -6.60 -10.84 1.50
CA GLY A 1074 -7.00 -9.76 2.41
C GLY A 1074 -8.48 -9.81 2.80
N TYR A 1075 -9.36 -10.22 1.89
CA TYR A 1075 -10.77 -10.41 2.19
C TYR A 1075 -11.02 -11.58 3.15
N LEU A 1076 -10.33 -12.71 2.96
CA LEU A 1076 -10.43 -13.86 3.85
C LEU A 1076 -9.97 -13.51 5.26
N THR A 1077 -8.80 -12.88 5.40
CA THR A 1077 -8.27 -12.42 6.70
C THR A 1077 -9.29 -11.52 7.39
N ARG A 1078 -9.90 -10.58 6.68
CA ARG A 1078 -10.94 -9.71 7.24
C ARG A 1078 -12.14 -10.48 7.77
N ARG A 1079 -12.66 -11.45 7.02
CA ARG A 1079 -13.79 -12.27 7.50
C ARG A 1079 -13.43 -13.08 8.74
N LEU A 1080 -12.21 -13.60 8.80
CA LEU A 1080 -11.73 -14.35 9.96
C LEU A 1080 -11.66 -13.44 11.18
N VAL A 1081 -11.05 -12.25 11.04
CA VAL A 1081 -10.97 -11.26 12.12
C VAL A 1081 -12.36 -10.79 12.55
N ASP A 1082 -13.26 -10.45 11.62
CA ASP A 1082 -14.63 -10.01 11.95
C ASP A 1082 -15.40 -11.05 12.80
N VAL A 1083 -15.10 -12.35 12.67
CA VAL A 1083 -15.71 -13.42 13.47
C VAL A 1083 -14.98 -13.63 14.80
N SER A 1084 -13.65 -13.53 14.84
CA SER A 1084 -12.84 -13.84 16.03
C SER A 1084 -12.45 -12.64 16.88
N GLN A 1085 -12.72 -11.40 16.45
CA GLN A 1085 -12.26 -10.18 17.13
C GLN A 1085 -12.71 -10.08 18.60
N ASN A 1086 -13.87 -10.65 18.93
CA ASN A 1086 -14.42 -10.63 20.30
C ASN A 1086 -13.91 -11.79 21.18
N CYS A 1087 -13.08 -12.69 20.66
CA CYS A 1087 -12.53 -13.81 21.42
C CYS A 1087 -11.29 -13.34 22.19
N ILE A 1088 -11.47 -12.97 23.46
CA ILE A 1088 -10.40 -12.54 24.37
C ILE A 1088 -10.28 -13.56 25.51
N VAL A 1089 -9.04 -13.91 25.87
CA VAL A 1089 -8.77 -14.76 27.04
C VAL A 1089 -8.91 -13.89 28.29
N THR A 1090 -10.01 -14.06 29.03
CA THR A 1090 -10.28 -13.30 30.26
C THR A 1090 -9.86 -14.03 31.54
N ASN A 1091 -9.96 -15.36 31.57
CA ASN A 1091 -9.67 -16.19 32.75
C ASN A 1091 -8.56 -17.21 32.44
N MET A 1092 -7.62 -17.40 33.36
CA MET A 1092 -6.49 -18.35 33.19
C MET A 1092 -6.90 -19.83 33.27
N ILE A 1093 -7.94 -20.18 34.05
CA ILE A 1093 -8.38 -21.56 34.23
C ILE A 1093 -9.91 -21.59 34.16
N VAL A 1094 -10.44 -22.06 33.05
CA VAL A 1094 -11.81 -22.60 33.00
C VAL A 1094 -11.63 -24.10 33.11
N LYS A 1095 -11.78 -24.71 34.30
CA LYS A 1095 -11.85 -26.18 34.39
C LYS A 1095 -13.18 -26.58 33.76
N PRO A 1096 -13.24 -27.08 32.51
CA PRO A 1096 -14.48 -27.64 32.04
C PRO A 1096 -14.56 -29.00 32.74
N LYS A 1097 -15.48 -29.17 33.69
CA LYS A 1097 -16.00 -30.51 33.94
C LYS A 1097 -16.71 -30.89 32.64
N MET A 1098 -15.96 -31.43 31.67
CA MET A 1098 -16.56 -32.17 30.56
C MET A 1098 -17.19 -33.40 31.21
N VAL A 1099 -18.44 -33.23 31.64
CA VAL A 1099 -19.35 -34.35 31.80
C VAL A 1099 -19.47 -34.92 30.40
N LEU A 1100 -18.75 -36.00 30.14
CA LEU A 1100 -19.03 -36.90 29.03
C LEU A 1100 -20.48 -37.35 29.22
N LEU A 1101 -21.39 -36.72 28.46
CA LEU A 1101 -22.78 -37.13 28.31
C LEU A 1101 -22.86 -38.24 27.27
#